data_AF-A0AAV1JA09-F1
#
_entry.id   AF-A0AAV1JA09-F1
#
_cell.length_a   1.000
_cell.length_b   1.000
_cell.length_c   1.000
_cell.angle_alpha   90.00
_cell.angle_beta   90.00
_cell.angle_gamma   90.00
#
_symmetry.space_group_name_H-M   'P 1'
#
loop_
_entity.id
_entity.type
_entity.pdbx_description
1 polymer ?
#
loop_
_entity_poly.entity_id
_entity_poly.type
_entity_poly.pdbx_seq_one_letter_code
_entity_poly.pdbx_strand_id
1 'polypeptide(L)'
;MAFKVYLIVLILWIVNTKCYVCNSNCSYTIFVKESGQQIRCCENSSIPTNKTFRAVSVRFSEKCDFNDISLDEPFLDTFSVSITNNTIANLKITVKPNNLREMNLSSNKLHYINKDLFRNYTNLRVLILSKNNIYKISSDSFVGLNKLENLDLSENNLSKLENIFTPLKNLQHLNLSRNNIEFILENYFNNWLLQHLDVSHNNLRKLAPGALQLLPNLARLLLTDNPHLGITQLDTQLLVGTGRRLQQIDASRTGLYQVPEAFTHSVRFLSLVGNHITSIGCGDLDSYPLLQSLDFSNNKIKSIEEDSLGRLEMLLFLNLNKNSLSVVPKSLPDELKYLSINNNIIKNLTMLDFKDLPNLRILLLKSNEILYIEDHVFDDLLSLEILDLSNNPLQMLSPSTFDGPLSLRDLRLCYLNISVPAKDGSFPMSSPESVQMLHLQSSPGLARQFLADSAALAAFTHLQYLDLRMNNLPNIRNDLLFYLVQLKTLRLHGNKINCSAELWLSDWMNWNKSLLNNETCYYSTSEAKAEINKYNCTFPETFTINETWAAKATKLMQIRLLFRPLKKKAPINNNTKRNDEKLKAENIIQHKHHTETQFESREYLKVSAKNDVAIDSVLQTDLLISKAPNRTQYRENISGKLLSPPVGTEESITNLYEENQYRLNSTSNSTYTTPNNMEYSHYQPPSHFGQYFGIVAVSCLIIMSLVLWLSIRLRYKRRHAPSVDGGGEEQIEVSNISGGVLW
;
A
#
# COMPACT_ATOMS: atom_id res chain seq x y z
N MET A 1 -2.39 65.37 -35.90
CA MET A 1 -3.44 64.32 -35.84
C MET A 1 -2.88 62.90 -35.89
N ALA A 2 -2.02 62.55 -36.85
CA ALA A 2 -1.52 61.18 -37.05
C ALA A 2 -1.06 60.46 -35.76
N PHE A 3 -0.32 61.11 -34.87
CA PHE A 3 0.14 60.50 -33.60
C PHE A 3 -1.02 60.15 -32.63
N LYS A 4 -2.11 60.93 -32.62
CA LYS A 4 -3.32 60.59 -31.85
C LYS A 4 -4.09 59.44 -32.48
N VAL A 5 -4.15 59.36 -33.81
CA VAL A 5 -4.76 58.20 -34.51
C VAL A 5 -3.93 56.94 -34.26
N TYR A 6 -2.60 57.02 -34.35
CA TYR A 6 -1.72 55.89 -34.07
C TYR A 6 -1.83 55.44 -32.60
N LEU A 7 -1.88 56.37 -31.65
CA LEU A 7 -2.08 56.04 -30.23
C LEU A 7 -3.47 55.48 -29.94
N ILE A 8 -4.54 56.00 -30.59
CA ILE A 8 -5.90 55.46 -30.46
C ILE A 8 -6.00 54.08 -31.09
N VAL A 9 -5.37 53.84 -32.25
CA VAL A 9 -5.27 52.50 -32.85
C VAL A 9 -4.48 51.57 -31.95
N LEU A 10 -3.35 52.00 -31.37
CA LEU A 10 -2.58 51.19 -30.41
C LEU A 10 -3.40 50.88 -29.14
N ILE A 11 -4.12 51.85 -28.59
CA ILE A 11 -4.96 51.68 -27.40
C ILE A 11 -6.17 50.77 -27.70
N LEU A 12 -6.77 50.87 -28.88
CA LEU A 12 -7.81 49.95 -29.36
C LEU A 12 -7.27 48.55 -29.69
N TRP A 13 -5.96 48.40 -29.93
CA TRP A 13 -5.29 47.10 -30.08
C TRP A 13 -4.86 46.51 -28.72
N ILE A 14 -4.57 47.37 -27.74
CA ILE A 14 -4.15 47.00 -26.37
C ILE A 14 -5.36 46.63 -25.48
N VAL A 15 -6.57 47.05 -25.85
CA VAL A 15 -7.80 46.71 -25.13
C VAL A 15 -8.55 45.59 -25.86
N ASN A 16 -8.58 44.41 -25.23
CA ASN A 16 -9.53 43.33 -25.52
C ASN A 16 -9.41 42.65 -26.90
N THR A 17 -8.42 41.77 -27.06
CA THR A 17 -8.50 40.71 -28.06
C THR A 17 -9.71 39.83 -27.77
N LYS A 18 -10.71 39.86 -28.66
CA LYS A 18 -11.84 38.93 -28.63
C LYS A 18 -11.32 37.50 -28.72
N CYS A 19 -11.99 36.55 -28.06
CA CYS A 19 -11.72 35.13 -28.32
C CYS A 19 -11.87 34.86 -29.83
N TYR A 20 -10.95 34.09 -30.42
CA TYR A 20 -10.87 33.96 -31.87
C TYR A 20 -12.04 33.17 -32.47
N VAL A 21 -12.24 33.32 -33.78
CA VAL A 21 -13.46 32.93 -34.50
C VAL A 21 -13.81 31.46 -34.26
N CYS A 22 -14.89 31.27 -33.51
CA CYS A 22 -15.52 29.97 -33.34
C CYS A 22 -16.22 29.56 -34.63
N ASN A 23 -16.08 28.29 -35.03
CA ASN A 23 -16.94 27.73 -36.06
C ASN A 23 -18.41 27.83 -35.59
N SER A 24 -19.35 28.17 -36.48
CA SER A 24 -20.60 28.88 -36.13
C SER A 24 -21.55 28.21 -35.13
N ASN A 25 -21.33 26.93 -34.78
CA ASN A 25 -22.11 26.17 -33.81
C ASN A 25 -21.35 25.74 -32.53
N CYS A 26 -20.04 25.97 -32.42
CA CYS A 26 -19.23 25.49 -31.29
C CYS A 26 -18.73 26.64 -30.40
N SER A 27 -19.34 26.81 -29.22
CA SER A 27 -18.82 27.73 -28.19
C SER A 27 -18.12 27.02 -27.04
N TYR A 28 -17.31 27.75 -26.28
CA TYR A 28 -16.64 27.25 -25.08
C TYR A 28 -16.43 28.34 -24.02
N THR A 29 -16.32 27.92 -22.77
CA THR A 29 -16.11 28.81 -21.61
C THR A 29 -14.78 28.48 -20.93
N ILE A 30 -13.98 29.51 -20.70
CA ILE A 30 -12.75 29.45 -19.90
C ILE A 30 -13.09 29.86 -18.47
N PHE A 31 -12.87 28.95 -17.52
CA PHE A 31 -13.07 29.17 -16.09
C PHE A 31 -11.71 29.43 -15.43
N VAL A 32 -11.53 30.59 -14.82
CA VAL A 32 -10.32 30.95 -14.05
C VAL A 32 -10.48 30.43 -12.63
N LYS A 33 -9.68 29.42 -12.23
CA LYS A 33 -9.88 28.71 -10.95
C LYS A 33 -9.73 29.59 -9.71
N GLU A 34 -8.92 30.65 -9.79
CA GLU A 34 -8.58 31.50 -8.64
C GLU A 34 -9.64 32.56 -8.32
N SER A 35 -10.35 33.05 -9.34
CA SER A 35 -11.34 34.13 -9.21
C SER A 35 -12.78 33.65 -9.43
N GLY A 36 -12.98 32.41 -9.86
CA GLY A 36 -14.29 31.91 -10.32
C GLY A 36 -14.77 32.58 -11.61
N GLN A 37 -13.96 33.45 -12.23
CA GLN A 37 -14.34 34.22 -13.42
C GLN A 37 -14.57 33.27 -14.60
N GLN A 38 -15.69 33.47 -15.29
CA GLN A 38 -16.05 32.76 -16.50
C GLN A 38 -15.89 33.70 -17.70
N ILE A 39 -15.10 33.30 -18.69
CA ILE A 39 -14.93 34.00 -19.96
C ILE A 39 -15.59 33.14 -21.04
N ARG A 40 -16.75 33.58 -21.52
CA ARG A 40 -17.49 32.89 -22.58
C ARG A 40 -16.97 33.32 -23.93
N CYS A 41 -16.13 32.51 -24.54
CA CYS A 41 -15.66 32.77 -25.88
C CYS A 41 -16.84 32.67 -26.89
N CYS A 42 -16.67 33.26 -28.07
CA CYS A 42 -17.70 33.47 -29.08
C CYS A 42 -18.80 34.52 -28.73
N GLU A 43 -18.97 34.94 -27.47
CA GLU A 43 -20.00 35.93 -27.04
C GLU A 43 -19.45 37.37 -26.94
N ASN A 44 -18.59 37.81 -27.88
CA ASN A 44 -17.83 39.09 -27.82
C ASN A 44 -16.92 39.29 -26.58
N SER A 45 -16.77 38.28 -25.72
CA SER A 45 -15.84 38.32 -24.59
C SER A 45 -14.38 38.43 -25.02
N SER A 46 -13.57 38.99 -24.12
CA SER A 46 -12.15 39.26 -24.34
C SER A 46 -11.27 38.73 -23.23
N ILE A 47 -10.12 38.15 -23.58
CA ILE A 47 -9.15 37.65 -22.61
C ILE A 47 -8.22 38.80 -22.17
N PRO A 48 -8.02 39.03 -20.85
CA PRO A 48 -7.06 40.02 -20.35
C PRO A 48 -5.61 39.66 -20.74
N THR A 49 -5.02 40.44 -21.64
CA THR A 49 -3.68 40.21 -22.21
C THR A 49 -2.52 40.51 -21.24
N ASN A 50 -2.75 41.39 -20.27
CA ASN A 50 -1.76 41.83 -19.28
C ASN A 50 -1.77 41.02 -17.96
N LYS A 51 -2.42 39.86 -17.93
CA LYS A 51 -2.54 39.03 -16.71
C LYS A 51 -2.19 37.58 -17.00
N THR A 52 -1.22 37.04 -16.26
CA THR A 52 -0.96 35.60 -16.22
C THR A 52 -1.87 34.94 -15.17
N PHE A 53 -2.66 33.95 -15.57
CA PHE A 53 -3.50 33.16 -14.67
C PHE A 53 -2.70 31.99 -14.05
N ARG A 54 -3.01 31.57 -12.81
CA ARG A 54 -2.37 30.37 -12.24
C ARG A 54 -2.90 29.08 -12.84
N ALA A 55 -4.22 29.01 -13.03
CA ALA A 55 -4.87 27.86 -13.61
C ALA A 55 -6.20 28.24 -14.25
N VAL A 56 -6.44 27.68 -15.44
CA VAL A 56 -7.72 27.80 -16.16
C VAL A 56 -8.22 26.41 -16.54
N SER A 57 -9.55 26.25 -16.61
CA SER A 57 -10.17 25.06 -17.18
C SER A 57 -11.13 25.45 -18.30
N VAL A 58 -11.12 24.70 -19.41
CA VAL A 58 -11.93 24.97 -20.60
C VAL A 58 -13.04 23.92 -20.71
N ARG A 59 -14.26 24.40 -20.93
CA ARG A 59 -15.43 23.54 -21.18
C ARG A 59 -16.08 23.93 -22.50
N PHE A 60 -16.17 22.98 -23.42
CA PHE A 60 -16.86 23.13 -24.69
C PHE A 60 -18.37 22.94 -24.52
N SER A 61 -19.14 23.61 -25.37
CA SER A 61 -20.59 23.43 -25.46
C SER A 61 -20.92 22.09 -26.13
N GLU A 62 -22.07 21.51 -25.77
CA GLU A 62 -22.55 20.21 -26.29
C GLU A 62 -22.82 20.23 -27.80
N LYS A 63 -22.85 21.42 -28.42
CA LYS A 63 -23.03 21.62 -29.88
C LYS A 63 -21.71 21.55 -30.68
N CYS A 64 -20.57 21.47 -30.01
CA CYS A 64 -19.28 21.29 -30.67
C CYS A 64 -19.16 19.92 -31.33
N ASP A 65 -18.55 19.87 -32.51
CA ASP A 65 -18.10 18.60 -33.08
C ASP A 65 -16.85 18.13 -32.32
N PHE A 66 -17.04 17.23 -31.37
CA PHE A 66 -15.97 16.67 -30.55
C PHE A 66 -14.95 15.83 -31.34
N ASN A 67 -15.18 15.58 -32.64
CA ASN A 67 -14.23 14.89 -33.52
C ASN A 67 -13.06 15.77 -33.98
N ASP A 68 -13.20 17.10 -34.08
CA ASP A 68 -12.08 18.02 -34.37
C ASP A 68 -12.28 19.35 -33.66
N ILE A 69 -11.71 19.48 -32.45
CA ILE A 69 -11.77 20.70 -31.65
C ILE A 69 -10.45 21.46 -31.73
N SER A 70 -10.55 22.77 -31.95
CA SER A 70 -9.43 23.70 -31.84
C SER A 70 -9.67 24.71 -30.73
N LEU A 71 -8.77 24.77 -29.76
CA LEU A 71 -8.65 25.89 -28.81
C LEU A 71 -7.56 26.83 -29.34
N ASP A 72 -7.96 27.93 -29.99
CA ASP A 72 -7.03 28.89 -30.58
C ASP A 72 -7.01 30.22 -29.80
N GLU A 73 -6.30 30.23 -28.67
CA GLU A 73 -6.18 31.38 -27.77
C GLU A 73 -4.70 31.75 -27.52
N PRO A 74 -3.97 32.23 -28.55
CA PRO A 74 -2.52 32.50 -28.47
C PRO A 74 -2.12 33.55 -27.43
N PHE A 75 -3.07 34.38 -26.98
CA PHE A 75 -2.85 35.41 -25.96
C PHE A 75 -3.11 34.93 -24.52
N LEU A 76 -3.72 33.75 -24.33
CA LEU A 76 -4.04 33.21 -23.01
C LEU A 76 -2.76 32.81 -22.26
N ASP A 77 -2.36 33.65 -21.31
CA ASP A 77 -1.19 33.43 -20.46
C ASP A 77 -1.57 32.71 -19.17
N THR A 78 -1.15 31.46 -19.00
CA THR A 78 -1.47 30.66 -17.80
C THR A 78 -0.34 29.70 -17.42
N PHE A 79 -0.20 29.40 -16.13
CA PHE A 79 0.71 28.36 -15.64
C PHE A 79 0.14 26.94 -15.77
N SER A 80 -1.19 26.80 -15.80
CA SER A 80 -1.90 25.52 -15.88
C SER A 80 -3.15 25.62 -16.76
N VAL A 81 -3.35 24.65 -17.66
CA VAL A 81 -4.53 24.53 -18.52
C VAL A 81 -5.16 23.14 -18.37
N SER A 82 -6.46 23.08 -18.19
CA SER A 82 -7.21 21.85 -17.99
C SER A 82 -8.39 21.77 -18.96
N ILE A 83 -8.42 20.75 -19.80
CA ILE A 83 -9.48 20.50 -20.79
C ILE A 83 -9.97 19.07 -20.55
N THR A 84 -10.83 18.89 -19.56
CA THR A 84 -11.28 17.57 -19.09
C THR A 84 -12.79 17.41 -19.21
N ASN A 85 -13.27 16.17 -19.34
CA ASN A 85 -14.70 15.85 -19.47
C ASN A 85 -15.38 16.51 -20.68
N ASN A 86 -14.67 16.68 -21.80
CA ASN A 86 -15.17 17.29 -23.03
C ASN A 86 -15.34 16.28 -24.17
N THR A 87 -15.24 14.96 -23.93
CA THR A 87 -15.42 13.90 -24.96
C THR A 87 -14.57 14.03 -26.24
N ILE A 88 -13.51 14.84 -26.22
CA ILE A 88 -12.73 15.23 -27.41
C ILE A 88 -11.97 14.04 -27.99
N ALA A 89 -12.10 13.78 -29.29
CA ALA A 89 -11.36 12.75 -30.01
C ALA A 89 -10.07 13.27 -30.66
N ASN A 90 -10.11 14.46 -31.28
CA ASN A 90 -8.93 15.17 -31.78
C ASN A 90 -8.90 16.61 -31.25
N LEU A 91 -7.74 17.04 -30.78
CA LEU A 91 -7.51 18.37 -30.23
C LEU A 91 -6.38 19.09 -30.99
N LYS A 92 -6.62 20.34 -31.34
CA LYS A 92 -5.59 21.35 -31.66
C LYS A 92 -5.59 22.39 -30.53
N ILE A 93 -4.41 22.78 -30.05
CA ILE A 93 -4.29 23.73 -28.94
C ILE A 93 -3.21 24.77 -29.20
N THR A 94 -3.63 26.03 -29.30
CA THR A 94 -2.78 27.22 -29.33
C THR A 94 -3.04 28.01 -28.05
N VAL A 95 -2.11 27.91 -27.09
CA VAL A 95 -2.11 28.69 -25.85
C VAL A 95 -0.70 29.26 -25.68
N LYS A 96 -0.55 30.42 -25.01
CA LYS A 96 0.75 31.09 -24.87
C LYS A 96 1.74 30.17 -24.13
N PRO A 97 2.84 29.72 -24.78
CA PRO A 97 3.64 28.61 -24.24
C PRO A 97 4.60 29.03 -23.11
N ASN A 98 4.90 30.32 -22.97
CA ASN A 98 6.00 30.83 -22.16
C ASN A 98 5.90 30.44 -20.68
N ASN A 99 4.71 30.54 -20.08
CA ASN A 99 4.51 30.27 -18.66
C ASN A 99 3.89 28.89 -18.36
N LEU A 100 3.41 28.17 -19.37
CA LEU A 100 2.65 26.94 -19.18
C LEU A 100 3.55 25.81 -18.62
N ARG A 101 3.16 25.27 -17.47
CA ARG A 101 3.88 24.21 -16.73
C ARG A 101 3.05 22.95 -16.55
N GLU A 102 1.73 23.07 -16.55
CA GLU A 102 0.80 21.94 -16.41
C GLU A 102 -0.21 21.96 -17.57
N MET A 103 -0.40 20.81 -18.20
CA MET A 103 -1.47 20.58 -19.16
C MET A 103 -2.20 19.30 -18.80
N ASN A 104 -3.51 19.40 -18.57
CA ASN A 104 -4.37 18.27 -18.21
C ASN A 104 -5.47 18.09 -19.25
N LEU A 105 -5.37 17.01 -20.03
CA LEU A 105 -6.30 16.60 -21.09
C LEU A 105 -7.01 15.28 -20.72
N SER A 106 -7.07 14.93 -19.44
CA SER A 106 -7.68 13.69 -18.96
C SER A 106 -9.19 13.63 -19.18
N SER A 107 -9.75 12.41 -19.17
CA SER A 107 -11.20 12.16 -19.25
C SER A 107 -11.82 12.74 -20.53
N ASN A 108 -11.18 12.49 -21.68
CA ASN A 108 -11.72 12.76 -23.02
C ASN A 108 -11.79 11.45 -23.82
N LYS A 109 -11.75 11.51 -25.15
CA LYS A 109 -11.78 10.34 -26.05
C LYS A 109 -10.58 10.34 -27.00
N LEU A 110 -9.46 10.96 -26.62
CA LEU A 110 -8.30 11.11 -27.49
C LEU A 110 -7.81 9.73 -27.95
N HIS A 111 -7.65 9.54 -29.26
CA HIS A 111 -7.32 8.25 -29.86
C HIS A 111 -5.82 8.10 -30.19
N TYR A 112 -5.19 9.20 -30.58
CA TYR A 112 -3.77 9.24 -30.90
C TYR A 112 -3.14 10.57 -30.47
N ILE A 113 -1.83 10.56 -30.24
CA ILE A 113 -1.04 11.78 -30.05
C ILE A 113 -0.16 11.98 -31.29
N ASN A 114 -0.24 13.18 -31.88
CA ASN A 114 0.58 13.58 -33.02
C ASN A 114 1.84 14.38 -32.58
N LYS A 115 2.81 14.50 -33.48
CA LYS A 115 4.11 15.13 -33.23
C LYS A 115 4.08 16.63 -32.91
N ASP A 116 3.02 17.34 -33.32
CA ASP A 116 2.97 18.80 -33.25
C ASP A 116 2.15 19.31 -32.06
N LEU A 117 1.31 18.47 -31.44
CA LEU A 117 0.40 18.83 -30.34
C LEU A 117 1.10 19.50 -29.14
N PHE A 118 2.27 18.99 -28.72
CA PHE A 118 2.99 19.48 -27.55
C PHE A 118 4.27 20.26 -27.86
N ARG A 119 4.67 20.33 -29.13
CA ARG A 119 6.01 20.74 -29.61
C ARG A 119 6.47 22.11 -29.13
N ASN A 120 5.54 23.05 -28.96
CA ASN A 120 5.85 24.42 -28.55
C ASN A 120 5.93 24.61 -27.02
N TYR A 121 5.43 23.66 -26.22
CA TYR A 121 5.24 23.83 -24.78
C TYR A 121 6.46 23.35 -23.95
N THR A 122 7.65 23.83 -24.33
CA THR A 122 8.95 23.40 -23.77
C THR A 122 9.17 23.68 -22.26
N ASN A 123 8.25 24.42 -21.63
CA ASN A 123 8.25 24.71 -20.20
C ASN A 123 7.31 23.80 -19.37
N LEU A 124 6.60 22.86 -20.01
CA LEU A 124 5.80 21.86 -19.30
C LEU A 124 6.65 21.02 -18.34
N ARG A 125 6.09 20.81 -17.15
CA ARG A 125 6.57 19.93 -16.07
C ARG A 125 5.60 18.79 -15.81
N VAL A 126 4.31 19.01 -16.00
CA VAL A 126 3.24 18.03 -15.75
C VAL A 126 2.36 17.91 -16.99
N LEU A 127 2.20 16.71 -17.51
CA LEU A 127 1.29 16.39 -18.61
C LEU A 127 0.41 15.20 -18.20
N ILE A 128 -0.91 15.43 -18.16
CA ILE A 128 -1.90 14.44 -17.75
C ILE A 128 -2.80 14.13 -18.94
N LEU A 129 -2.76 12.88 -19.38
CA LEU A 129 -3.48 12.33 -20.54
C LEU A 129 -4.33 11.11 -20.17
N SER A 130 -4.50 10.85 -18.87
CA SER A 130 -5.20 9.67 -18.37
C SER A 130 -6.70 9.66 -18.66
N LYS A 131 -7.32 8.47 -18.64
CA LYS A 131 -8.75 8.29 -18.98
C LYS A 131 -9.06 8.81 -20.38
N ASN A 132 -8.37 8.27 -21.37
CA ASN A 132 -8.60 8.52 -22.79
C ASN A 132 -8.63 7.19 -23.56
N ASN A 133 -8.73 7.24 -24.88
CA ASN A 133 -8.75 6.05 -25.74
C ASN A 133 -7.44 5.90 -26.52
N ILE A 134 -6.31 6.38 -25.97
CA ILE A 134 -5.05 6.52 -26.71
C ILE A 134 -4.47 5.13 -26.93
N TYR A 135 -4.39 4.71 -28.20
CA TYR A 135 -3.77 3.44 -28.60
C TYR A 135 -2.45 3.63 -29.36
N LYS A 136 -2.16 4.86 -29.82
CA LYS A 136 -0.92 5.18 -30.54
C LYS A 136 -0.39 6.57 -30.20
N ILE A 137 0.92 6.66 -29.96
CA ILE A 137 1.66 7.90 -29.76
C ILE A 137 2.76 7.94 -30.83
N SER A 138 2.87 9.01 -31.60
CA SER A 138 3.95 9.16 -32.59
C SER A 138 5.31 9.28 -31.88
N SER A 139 6.38 8.70 -32.46
CA SER A 139 7.76 8.78 -31.96
C SER A 139 8.17 10.17 -31.43
N ASP A 140 7.76 11.22 -32.16
CA ASP A 140 8.22 12.59 -31.97
C ASP A 140 7.27 13.43 -31.07
N SER A 141 6.18 12.84 -30.56
CA SER A 141 5.09 13.54 -29.81
C SER A 141 5.56 14.34 -28.60
N PHE A 142 6.68 13.94 -28.00
CA PHE A 142 7.23 14.54 -26.79
C PHE A 142 8.55 15.30 -27.03
N VAL A 143 8.95 15.51 -28.29
CA VAL A 143 10.14 16.29 -28.65
C VAL A 143 9.99 17.73 -28.17
N GLY A 144 11.00 18.21 -27.45
CA GLY A 144 11.03 19.56 -26.86
C GLY A 144 10.52 19.63 -25.42
N LEU A 145 9.86 18.61 -24.89
CA LEU A 145 9.37 18.53 -23.50
C LEU A 145 10.49 18.20 -22.49
N ASN A 146 11.66 18.80 -22.67
CA ASN A 146 12.89 18.49 -21.93
C ASN A 146 12.79 18.80 -20.43
N LYS A 147 11.79 19.57 -19.99
CA LYS A 147 11.53 19.95 -18.59
C LYS A 147 10.39 19.15 -17.94
N LEU A 148 9.81 18.17 -18.64
CA LEU A 148 8.71 17.36 -18.11
C LEU A 148 9.22 16.50 -16.94
N GLU A 149 8.57 16.61 -15.80
CA GLU A 149 8.89 15.93 -14.53
C GLU A 149 7.90 14.79 -14.24
N ASN A 150 6.64 14.94 -14.68
CA ASN A 150 5.55 13.98 -14.50
C ASN A 150 4.74 13.80 -15.80
N LEU A 151 4.58 12.54 -16.22
CA LEU A 151 3.73 12.14 -17.34
C LEU A 151 2.76 11.05 -16.89
N ASP A 152 1.46 11.34 -16.97
CA ASP A 152 0.39 10.38 -16.70
C ASP A 152 -0.34 9.99 -17.99
N LEU A 153 -0.19 8.72 -18.38
CA LEU A 153 -0.83 8.06 -19.52
C LEU A 153 -1.74 6.91 -19.06
N SER A 154 -2.09 6.85 -17.77
CA SER A 154 -2.91 5.75 -17.22
C SER A 154 -4.34 5.71 -17.77
N GLU A 155 -5.02 4.56 -17.67
CA GLU A 155 -6.40 4.40 -18.15
C GLU A 155 -6.53 4.80 -19.65
N ASN A 156 -5.76 4.10 -20.48
CA ASN A 156 -5.70 4.26 -21.94
C ASN A 156 -5.63 2.88 -22.62
N ASN A 157 -5.45 2.84 -23.95
CA ASN A 157 -5.44 1.60 -24.74
C ASN A 157 -4.07 1.26 -25.34
N LEU A 158 -2.96 1.74 -24.74
CA LEU A 158 -1.60 1.50 -25.23
C LEU A 158 -1.24 0.02 -25.11
N SER A 159 -0.87 -0.64 -26.22
CA SER A 159 -0.44 -2.05 -26.23
C SER A 159 1.05 -2.23 -26.51
N LYS A 160 1.66 -1.30 -27.25
CA LYS A 160 3.09 -1.24 -27.55
C LYS A 160 3.60 0.16 -27.25
N LEU A 161 4.79 0.25 -26.66
CA LEU A 161 5.50 1.50 -26.44
C LEU A 161 6.69 1.52 -27.40
N GLU A 162 6.78 2.56 -28.20
CA GLU A 162 8.00 2.89 -28.95
C GLU A 162 8.92 3.74 -28.06
N ASN A 163 10.12 4.13 -28.52
CA ASN A 163 11.08 4.94 -27.76
C ASN A 163 10.66 6.43 -27.56
N ILE A 164 9.35 6.68 -27.41
CA ILE A 164 8.69 7.99 -27.26
C ILE A 164 9.18 8.77 -26.03
N PHE A 165 9.71 8.10 -25.01
CA PHE A 165 10.12 8.74 -23.76
C PHE A 165 11.55 9.31 -23.80
N THR A 166 12.36 8.97 -24.81
CA THR A 166 13.76 9.41 -24.96
C THR A 166 13.99 10.94 -24.90
N PRO A 167 13.07 11.80 -25.39
CA PRO A 167 13.19 13.25 -25.24
C PRO A 167 13.02 13.76 -23.80
N LEU A 168 12.39 12.99 -22.91
CA LEU A 168 11.92 13.42 -21.59
C LEU A 168 13.02 13.36 -20.51
N LYS A 169 14.13 14.06 -20.74
CA LYS A 169 15.37 13.95 -19.93
C LYS A 169 15.22 14.26 -18.44
N ASN A 170 14.19 15.01 -18.03
CA ASN A 170 13.91 15.36 -16.63
C ASN A 170 12.75 14.56 -16.00
N LEU A 171 12.24 13.53 -16.69
CA LEU A 171 11.10 12.75 -16.21
C LEU A 171 11.46 12.01 -14.92
N GLN A 172 10.66 12.23 -13.87
CA GLN A 172 10.82 11.62 -12.55
C GLN A 172 9.69 10.64 -12.24
N HIS A 173 8.49 10.90 -12.77
CA HIS A 173 7.30 10.08 -12.56
C HIS A 173 6.67 9.74 -13.92
N LEU A 174 6.45 8.46 -14.17
CA LEU A 174 5.77 7.94 -15.36
C LEU A 174 4.70 6.94 -14.93
N ASN A 175 3.44 7.28 -15.21
CA ASN A 175 2.31 6.38 -14.99
C ASN A 175 1.76 5.86 -16.31
N LEU A 176 1.82 4.54 -16.48
CA LEU A 176 1.34 3.76 -17.62
C LEU A 176 0.32 2.70 -17.18
N SER A 177 -0.19 2.79 -15.94
CA SER A 177 -1.12 1.80 -15.40
C SER A 177 -2.44 1.74 -16.17
N ARG A 178 -3.16 0.62 -16.07
CA ARG A 178 -4.49 0.45 -16.72
C ARG A 178 -4.41 0.71 -18.23
N ASN A 179 -3.48 0.01 -18.87
CA ASN A 179 -3.28 -0.04 -20.32
C ASN A 179 -3.25 -1.51 -20.78
N ASN A 180 -2.91 -1.76 -22.05
CA ASN A 180 -2.87 -3.10 -22.65
C ASN A 180 -1.43 -3.57 -22.93
N ILE A 181 -0.43 -3.05 -22.21
CA ILE A 181 1.00 -3.30 -22.52
C ILE A 181 1.34 -4.76 -22.22
N GLU A 182 1.85 -5.49 -23.22
CA GLU A 182 2.22 -6.91 -23.09
C GLU A 182 3.71 -7.14 -22.82
N PHE A 183 4.58 -6.23 -23.27
CA PHE A 183 6.03 -6.37 -23.22
C PHE A 183 6.70 -5.04 -22.92
N ILE A 184 7.81 -5.09 -22.17
CA ILE A 184 8.75 -3.98 -22.02
C ILE A 184 10.10 -4.48 -22.53
N LEU A 185 10.56 -3.94 -23.65
CA LEU A 185 11.82 -4.34 -24.29
C LEU A 185 13.00 -3.50 -23.80
N GLU A 186 14.21 -3.92 -24.17
CA GLU A 186 15.42 -3.12 -23.98
C GLU A 186 15.27 -1.72 -24.59
N ASN A 187 15.86 -0.72 -23.95
CA ASN A 187 15.87 0.69 -24.37
C ASN A 187 14.52 1.43 -24.39
N TYR A 188 13.39 0.80 -24.01
CA TYR A 188 12.09 1.47 -23.83
C TYR A 188 12.17 2.69 -22.90
N PHE A 189 13.04 2.60 -21.88
CA PHE A 189 13.34 3.69 -20.99
C PHE A 189 14.84 4.02 -21.05
N ASN A 190 15.17 5.29 -21.31
CA ASN A 190 16.53 5.82 -21.24
C ASN A 190 16.56 7.12 -20.41
N ASN A 191 15.67 7.21 -19.41
CA ASN A 191 15.44 8.42 -18.62
C ASN A 191 16.12 8.29 -17.25
N TRP A 192 17.38 8.74 -17.17
CA TRP A 192 18.24 8.51 -16.01
C TRP A 192 17.73 9.15 -14.70
N LEU A 193 16.78 10.08 -14.76
CA LEU A 193 16.18 10.75 -13.59
C LEU A 193 14.84 10.15 -13.14
N LEU A 194 14.35 9.09 -13.80
CA LEU A 194 13.09 8.44 -13.42
C LEU A 194 13.22 7.80 -12.03
N GLN A 195 12.30 8.15 -11.13
CA GLN A 195 12.26 7.68 -9.74
C GLN A 195 11.05 6.77 -9.50
N HIS A 196 9.95 7.01 -10.21
CA HIS A 196 8.69 6.30 -10.09
C HIS A 196 8.24 5.80 -11.46
N LEU A 197 8.07 4.49 -11.59
CA LEU A 197 7.48 3.83 -12.75
C LEU A 197 6.28 2.98 -12.30
N ASP A 198 5.09 3.31 -12.81
CA ASP A 198 3.88 2.53 -12.62
C ASP A 198 3.44 1.91 -13.95
N VAL A 199 3.45 0.58 -14.01
CA VAL A 199 2.95 -0.23 -15.13
C VAL A 199 1.91 -1.26 -14.64
N SER A 200 1.26 -0.97 -13.51
CA SER A 200 0.23 -1.84 -12.91
C SER A 200 -1.02 -1.98 -13.79
N HIS A 201 -1.83 -3.00 -13.57
CA HIS A 201 -3.05 -3.27 -14.34
C HIS A 201 -2.81 -3.26 -15.87
N ASN A 202 -1.82 -4.03 -16.31
CA ASN A 202 -1.48 -4.23 -17.72
C ASN A 202 -1.51 -5.74 -18.05
N ASN A 203 -1.14 -6.09 -19.28
CA ASN A 203 -1.08 -7.47 -19.73
C ASN A 203 0.37 -8.00 -19.80
N LEU A 204 1.29 -7.48 -18.97
CA LEU A 204 2.72 -7.78 -19.09
C LEU A 204 2.96 -9.29 -18.96
N ARG A 205 3.59 -9.85 -19.98
CA ARG A 205 4.01 -11.26 -20.05
C ARG A 205 5.51 -11.39 -19.81
N LYS A 206 6.30 -10.43 -20.31
CA LYS A 206 7.76 -10.42 -20.14
C LYS A 206 8.31 -9.00 -20.07
N LEU A 207 9.20 -8.80 -19.10
CA LEU A 207 10.18 -7.72 -19.08
C LEU A 207 11.46 -8.26 -19.75
N ALA A 208 12.12 -7.48 -20.62
CA ALA A 208 13.38 -7.89 -21.24
C ALA A 208 14.57 -7.66 -20.30
N PRO A 209 15.60 -8.55 -20.28
CA PRO A 209 16.80 -8.38 -19.47
C PRO A 209 17.40 -6.98 -19.62
N GLY A 210 17.72 -6.33 -18.50
CA GLY A 210 18.30 -4.98 -18.53
C GLY A 210 17.35 -3.85 -18.94
N ALA A 211 16.06 -4.10 -19.22
CA ALA A 211 15.11 -3.04 -19.61
C ALA A 211 14.94 -1.92 -18.56
N LEU A 212 15.20 -2.21 -17.28
CA LEU A 212 15.24 -1.21 -16.20
C LEU A 212 16.67 -0.78 -15.81
N GLN A 213 17.73 -1.34 -16.43
CA GLN A 213 19.14 -1.05 -16.08
C GLN A 213 19.51 0.40 -16.40
N LEU A 214 18.85 0.97 -17.42
CA LEU A 214 18.98 2.38 -17.82
C LEU A 214 18.24 3.36 -16.89
N LEU A 215 17.71 2.89 -15.75
CA LEU A 215 16.99 3.68 -14.75
C LEU A 215 17.75 3.72 -13.39
N PRO A 216 18.95 4.29 -13.32
CA PRO A 216 19.82 4.24 -12.12
C PRO A 216 19.25 4.97 -10.89
N ASN A 217 18.23 5.82 -11.06
CA ASN A 217 17.55 6.55 -9.98
C ASN A 217 16.17 5.99 -9.62
N LEU A 218 15.74 4.87 -10.23
CA LEU A 218 14.45 4.28 -9.92
C LEU A 218 14.39 3.90 -8.44
N ALA A 219 13.37 4.41 -7.74
CA ALA A 219 13.16 4.22 -6.31
C ALA A 219 11.92 3.36 -6.02
N ARG A 220 10.90 3.46 -6.89
CA ARG A 220 9.64 2.74 -6.77
C ARG A 220 9.18 2.18 -8.12
N LEU A 221 8.86 0.90 -8.13
CA LEU A 221 8.36 0.15 -9.28
C LEU A 221 7.03 -0.53 -8.92
N LEU A 222 5.98 -0.28 -9.69
CA LEU A 222 4.67 -0.90 -9.51
C LEU A 222 4.36 -1.80 -10.72
N LEU A 223 4.30 -3.11 -10.47
CA LEU A 223 4.00 -4.19 -11.43
C LEU A 223 2.64 -4.85 -11.14
N THR A 224 1.90 -4.37 -10.15
CA THR A 224 0.66 -4.94 -9.63
C THR A 224 -0.35 -5.30 -10.72
N ASP A 225 -1.07 -6.42 -10.60
CA ASP A 225 -2.07 -6.85 -11.61
C ASP A 225 -1.49 -6.95 -13.04
N ASN A 226 -0.45 -7.77 -13.18
CA ASN A 226 0.09 -8.23 -14.47
C ASN A 226 0.16 -9.76 -14.44
N PRO A 227 -0.98 -10.47 -14.51
CA PRO A 227 -1.11 -11.87 -14.07
C PRO A 227 -0.32 -12.90 -14.90
N HIS A 228 0.23 -12.49 -16.04
CA HIS A 228 1.02 -13.36 -16.92
C HIS A 228 2.53 -13.19 -16.74
N LEU A 229 2.99 -12.22 -15.94
CA LEU A 229 4.41 -11.86 -15.81
C LEU A 229 5.23 -12.93 -15.10
N GLY A 230 4.64 -13.62 -14.11
CA GLY A 230 5.28 -14.68 -13.33
C GLY A 230 5.13 -16.09 -13.90
N ILE A 231 4.48 -16.25 -15.07
CA ILE A 231 4.25 -17.56 -15.71
C ILE A 231 5.49 -18.00 -16.50
N THR A 232 6.05 -17.11 -17.31
CA THR A 232 7.45 -17.29 -17.71
C THR A 232 8.29 -17.07 -16.46
N GLN A 233 9.18 -18.02 -16.13
CA GLN A 233 10.20 -17.78 -15.11
C GLN A 233 10.82 -16.40 -15.38
N LEU A 234 10.78 -15.53 -14.37
CA LEU A 234 11.27 -14.17 -14.49
C LEU A 234 12.78 -14.28 -14.67
N ASP A 235 13.26 -14.34 -15.93
CA ASP A 235 14.65 -14.63 -16.30
C ASP A 235 15.60 -13.93 -15.31
N THR A 236 16.24 -14.68 -14.43
CA THR A 236 16.77 -14.20 -13.13
C THR A 236 17.95 -13.22 -13.26
N GLN A 237 18.30 -12.85 -14.48
CA GLN A 237 19.28 -11.84 -14.85
C GLN A 237 18.67 -10.44 -15.01
N LEU A 238 17.34 -10.32 -14.90
CA LEU A 238 16.56 -9.15 -15.31
C LEU A 238 16.95 -7.83 -14.66
N LEU A 239 17.26 -7.82 -13.35
CA LEU A 239 17.32 -6.59 -12.55
C LEU A 239 18.64 -6.34 -11.79
N VAL A 240 19.65 -7.21 -11.93
CA VAL A 240 20.94 -7.13 -11.21
C VAL A 240 21.67 -5.79 -11.41
N GLY A 241 21.38 -5.05 -12.49
CA GLY A 241 21.93 -3.71 -12.75
C GLY A 241 21.04 -2.51 -12.36
N THR A 242 19.86 -2.71 -11.78
CA THR A 242 18.76 -1.70 -11.78
C THR A 242 18.79 -0.70 -10.62
N GLY A 243 19.90 0.03 -10.53
CA GLY A 243 20.05 1.19 -9.66
C GLY A 243 20.22 0.85 -8.18
N ARG A 244 21.25 1.43 -7.55
CA ARG A 244 21.54 1.32 -6.09
C ARG A 244 20.51 2.06 -5.21
N ARG A 245 19.29 2.26 -5.71
CA ARG A 245 18.27 3.18 -5.19
C ARG A 245 16.85 2.59 -5.19
N LEU A 246 16.61 1.44 -5.85
CA LEU A 246 15.30 0.81 -5.89
C LEU A 246 14.95 0.29 -4.48
N GLN A 247 13.92 0.88 -3.87
CA GLN A 247 13.55 0.66 -2.46
C GLN A 247 12.18 0.02 -2.30
N GLN A 248 11.22 0.34 -3.17
CA GLN A 248 9.85 -0.17 -3.11
C GLN A 248 9.46 -0.89 -4.38
N ILE A 249 8.96 -2.12 -4.23
CA ILE A 249 8.46 -2.94 -5.34
C ILE A 249 7.12 -3.54 -4.94
N ASP A 250 6.12 -3.32 -5.80
CA ASP A 250 4.84 -4.02 -5.72
C ASP A 250 4.71 -4.95 -6.92
N ALA A 251 4.86 -6.25 -6.69
CA ALA A 251 4.67 -7.32 -7.66
C ALA A 251 3.45 -8.19 -7.27
N SER A 252 2.44 -7.58 -6.64
CA SER A 252 1.22 -8.26 -6.24
C SER A 252 0.38 -8.69 -7.46
N ARG A 253 -0.21 -9.89 -7.43
CA ARG A 253 -1.05 -10.43 -8.51
C ARG A 253 -0.34 -10.42 -9.88
N THR A 254 0.92 -10.84 -9.89
CA THR A 254 1.75 -11.01 -11.10
C THR A 254 1.85 -12.46 -11.58
N GLY A 255 1.29 -13.42 -10.83
CA GLY A 255 1.27 -14.83 -11.17
C GLY A 255 2.52 -15.61 -10.74
N LEU A 256 3.30 -15.07 -9.79
CA LEU A 256 4.55 -15.69 -9.32
C LEU A 256 4.30 -16.97 -8.52
N TYR A 257 5.08 -18.03 -8.79
CA TYR A 257 5.05 -19.31 -8.07
C TYR A 257 6.12 -19.44 -6.97
N GLN A 258 7.12 -18.55 -6.98
CA GLN A 258 8.23 -18.50 -6.04
C GLN A 258 8.61 -17.04 -5.77
N VAL A 259 9.43 -16.79 -4.75
CA VAL A 259 10.04 -15.47 -4.53
C VAL A 259 11.01 -15.20 -5.70
N PRO A 260 10.97 -14.00 -6.34
CA PRO A 260 11.98 -13.65 -7.32
C PRO A 260 13.34 -13.45 -6.64
N GLU A 261 14.37 -14.15 -7.11
CA GLU A 261 15.76 -14.00 -6.62
C GLU A 261 16.35 -12.62 -6.95
N ALA A 262 15.79 -11.94 -7.96
CA ALA A 262 16.48 -10.88 -8.68
C ALA A 262 15.63 -9.61 -8.86
N PHE A 263 15.33 -8.89 -7.77
CA PHE A 263 15.09 -7.44 -7.85
C PHE A 263 16.40 -6.66 -7.59
N THR A 264 16.65 -6.14 -6.38
CA THR A 264 17.96 -5.58 -5.98
C THR A 264 18.21 -5.71 -4.47
N HIS A 265 19.48 -5.71 -4.07
CA HIS A 265 19.90 -5.61 -2.67
C HIS A 265 19.49 -4.31 -1.94
N SER A 266 18.96 -3.30 -2.64
CA SER A 266 18.52 -2.04 -2.03
C SER A 266 17.03 -2.01 -1.64
N VAL A 267 16.27 -3.06 -1.95
CA VAL A 267 14.83 -3.14 -1.64
C VAL A 267 14.59 -3.16 -0.13
N ARG A 268 13.61 -2.35 0.29
CA ARG A 268 13.15 -2.20 1.68
C ARG A 268 11.68 -2.55 1.86
N PHE A 269 10.87 -2.42 0.81
CA PHE A 269 9.44 -2.70 0.81
C PHE A 269 9.11 -3.60 -0.38
N LEU A 270 8.73 -4.84 -0.10
CA LEU A 270 8.37 -5.83 -1.11
C LEU A 270 6.95 -6.36 -0.87
N SER A 271 6.07 -6.15 -1.84
CA SER A 271 4.71 -6.70 -1.85
C SER A 271 4.59 -7.78 -2.92
N LEU A 272 4.22 -8.99 -2.48
CA LEU A 272 4.01 -10.19 -3.29
C LEU A 272 2.58 -10.73 -3.12
N VAL A 273 1.64 -9.85 -2.75
CA VAL A 273 0.25 -10.20 -2.40
C VAL A 273 -0.50 -10.84 -3.57
N GLY A 274 -1.29 -11.88 -3.32
CA GLY A 274 -2.18 -12.42 -4.36
C GLY A 274 -1.47 -13.20 -5.47
N ASN A 275 -0.29 -13.75 -5.21
CA ASN A 275 0.45 -14.60 -6.14
C ASN A 275 0.13 -16.10 -5.88
N HIS A 276 0.98 -17.00 -6.36
CA HIS A 276 0.80 -18.45 -6.28
C HIS A 276 1.96 -19.14 -5.54
N ILE A 277 2.67 -18.39 -4.68
CA ILE A 277 3.80 -18.89 -3.90
C ILE A 277 3.30 -19.96 -2.92
N THR A 278 3.94 -21.14 -2.92
CA THR A 278 3.53 -22.32 -2.13
C THR A 278 4.44 -22.65 -0.95
N SER A 279 5.69 -22.18 -0.99
CA SER A 279 6.70 -22.35 0.05
C SER A 279 7.71 -21.22 0.00
N ILE A 280 8.45 -21.03 1.09
CA ILE A 280 9.64 -20.17 1.16
C ILE A 280 10.78 -21.03 1.71
N GLY A 281 11.87 -21.15 0.95
CA GLY A 281 13.07 -21.90 1.32
C GLY A 281 14.21 -21.01 1.81
N CYS A 282 15.26 -21.64 2.35
CA CYS A 282 16.53 -20.99 2.62
C CYS A 282 17.13 -20.42 1.32
N GLY A 283 17.46 -19.12 1.33
CA GLY A 283 18.08 -18.44 0.18
C GLY A 283 17.11 -17.61 -0.68
N ASP A 284 15.82 -17.93 -0.69
CA ASP A 284 14.78 -17.21 -1.47
C ASP A 284 14.75 -15.69 -1.22
N LEU A 285 15.21 -15.26 -0.03
CA LEU A 285 15.20 -13.88 0.43
C LEU A 285 16.61 -13.30 0.67
N ASP A 286 17.70 -14.04 0.40
CA ASP A 286 19.08 -13.59 0.64
C ASP A 286 19.44 -12.33 -0.19
N SER A 287 18.80 -12.13 -1.34
CA SER A 287 18.92 -10.93 -2.19
C SER A 287 18.31 -9.67 -1.59
N TYR A 288 17.66 -9.73 -0.41
CA TYR A 288 16.94 -8.62 0.22
C TYR A 288 17.45 -8.27 1.64
N PRO A 289 18.76 -8.05 1.86
CA PRO A 289 19.32 -7.83 3.19
C PRO A 289 18.86 -6.54 3.89
N LEU A 290 18.28 -5.58 3.15
CA LEU A 290 17.77 -4.31 3.69
C LEU A 290 16.25 -4.28 3.86
N LEU A 291 15.58 -5.44 3.77
CA LEU A 291 14.13 -5.52 3.77
C LEU A 291 13.53 -5.12 5.12
N GLN A 292 12.59 -4.18 5.11
CA GLN A 292 11.92 -3.62 6.29
C GLN A 292 10.44 -4.00 6.36
N SER A 293 9.82 -4.30 5.22
CA SER A 293 8.42 -4.69 5.09
C SER A 293 8.26 -5.73 4.00
N LEU A 294 7.61 -6.85 4.35
CA LEU A 294 7.34 -7.97 3.46
C LEU A 294 5.88 -8.40 3.55
N ASP A 295 5.17 -8.36 2.42
CA ASP A 295 3.77 -8.78 2.34
C ASP A 295 3.60 -9.97 1.37
N PHE A 296 3.28 -11.12 1.96
CA PHE A 296 2.99 -12.40 1.29
C PHE A 296 1.49 -12.75 1.35
N SER A 297 0.62 -11.83 1.74
CA SER A 297 -0.78 -12.16 1.96
C SER A 297 -1.51 -12.65 0.71
N ASN A 298 -2.55 -13.47 0.90
CA ASN A 298 -3.36 -14.04 -0.19
C ASN A 298 -2.53 -14.89 -1.19
N ASN A 299 -1.53 -15.63 -0.71
CA ASN A 299 -0.77 -16.62 -1.48
C ASN A 299 -1.27 -18.03 -1.16
N LYS A 300 -0.46 -19.06 -1.43
CA LYS A 300 -0.75 -20.48 -1.18
C LYS A 300 0.31 -21.12 -0.27
N ILE A 301 0.99 -20.32 0.56
CA ILE A 301 2.16 -20.75 1.33
C ILE A 301 1.73 -21.77 2.38
N LYS A 302 2.29 -22.99 2.30
CA LYS A 302 2.04 -24.09 3.22
C LYS A 302 3.15 -24.24 4.26
N SER A 303 4.38 -24.00 3.84
CA SER A 303 5.59 -24.18 4.66
C SER A 303 6.58 -23.03 4.42
N ILE A 304 7.24 -22.63 5.49
CA ILE A 304 8.38 -21.71 5.49
C ILE A 304 9.51 -22.46 6.18
N GLU A 305 10.65 -22.59 5.51
CA GLU A 305 11.82 -23.29 6.06
C GLU A 305 12.39 -22.53 7.26
N GLU A 306 12.96 -23.24 8.24
CA GLU A 306 13.62 -22.63 9.39
C GLU A 306 14.76 -21.69 8.93
N ASP A 307 15.02 -20.62 9.68
CA ASP A 307 16.00 -19.57 9.38
C ASP A 307 15.81 -18.77 8.07
N SER A 308 14.87 -19.14 7.18
CA SER A 308 14.62 -18.42 5.91
C SER A 308 14.18 -16.96 6.10
N LEU A 309 13.53 -16.65 7.22
CA LEU A 309 13.14 -15.29 7.63
C LEU A 309 14.12 -14.66 8.64
N GLY A 310 14.83 -15.46 9.43
CA GLY A 310 15.67 -14.99 10.53
C GLY A 310 16.90 -14.19 10.11
N ARG A 311 17.33 -14.33 8.85
CA ARG A 311 18.41 -13.52 8.24
C ARG A 311 17.98 -12.07 7.94
N LEU A 312 16.69 -11.75 8.01
CA LEU A 312 16.18 -10.44 7.67
C LEU A 312 16.25 -9.49 8.89
N GLU A 313 17.48 -9.21 9.34
CA GLU A 313 17.80 -8.39 10.53
C GLU A 313 17.10 -7.00 10.55
N MET A 314 16.70 -6.48 9.39
CA MET A 314 16.04 -5.18 9.24
C MET A 314 14.51 -5.24 9.19
N LEU A 315 13.89 -6.43 9.26
CA LEU A 315 12.47 -6.65 8.98
C LEU A 315 11.59 -6.22 10.16
N LEU A 316 10.76 -5.21 9.93
CA LEU A 316 9.87 -4.63 10.95
C LEU A 316 8.41 -5.06 10.79
N PHE A 317 8.00 -5.40 9.56
CA PHE A 317 6.61 -5.73 9.22
C PHE A 317 6.55 -7.00 8.35
N LEU A 318 5.86 -8.04 8.85
CA LEU A 318 5.59 -9.28 8.12
C LEU A 318 4.10 -9.57 8.07
N ASN A 319 3.56 -9.69 6.85
CA ASN A 319 2.17 -10.07 6.59
C ASN A 319 2.10 -11.39 5.82
N LEU A 320 1.55 -12.42 6.48
CA LEU A 320 1.35 -13.79 5.99
C LEU A 320 -0.15 -14.15 5.92
N ASN A 321 -1.04 -13.16 5.99
CA ASN A 321 -2.50 -13.39 6.04
C ASN A 321 -3.01 -14.19 4.82
N LYS A 322 -4.06 -15.00 5.00
CA LYS A 322 -4.75 -15.70 3.89
C LYS A 322 -3.78 -16.59 3.11
N ASN A 323 -3.09 -17.47 3.82
CA ASN A 323 -2.20 -18.51 3.28
C ASN A 323 -2.70 -19.89 3.75
N SER A 324 -1.84 -20.90 3.81
CA SER A 324 -2.17 -22.26 4.26
C SER A 324 -1.12 -22.79 5.25
N LEU A 325 -0.56 -21.91 6.08
CA LEU A 325 0.40 -22.27 7.12
C LEU A 325 -0.27 -23.10 8.22
N SER A 326 0.31 -24.24 8.56
CA SER A 326 -0.14 -25.13 9.64
C SER A 326 0.56 -24.89 10.99
N VAL A 327 1.64 -24.11 10.98
CA VAL A 327 2.47 -23.74 12.14
C VAL A 327 2.90 -22.28 12.02
N VAL A 328 3.28 -21.66 13.14
CA VAL A 328 3.95 -20.36 13.14
C VAL A 328 5.37 -20.53 12.56
N PRO A 329 5.87 -19.63 11.69
CA PRO A 329 7.23 -19.72 11.18
C PRO A 329 8.26 -19.62 12.31
N LYS A 330 9.28 -20.48 12.30
CA LYS A 330 10.39 -20.45 13.24
C LYS A 330 11.44 -19.40 12.84
N SER A 331 12.29 -19.03 13.80
CA SER A 331 13.39 -18.06 13.61
C SER A 331 12.93 -16.73 13.01
N LEU A 332 11.90 -16.11 13.61
CA LEU A 332 11.48 -14.76 13.25
C LEU A 332 12.50 -13.72 13.78
N PRO A 333 12.76 -12.61 13.06
CA PRO A 333 13.74 -11.61 13.49
C PRO A 333 13.27 -10.81 14.71
N ASP A 334 14.19 -10.50 15.61
CA ASP A 334 13.98 -9.84 16.91
C ASP A 334 13.53 -8.37 16.82
N GLU A 335 13.89 -7.67 15.73
CA GLU A 335 13.44 -6.30 15.42
C GLU A 335 11.98 -6.21 14.92
N LEU A 336 11.31 -7.35 14.70
CA LEU A 336 9.96 -7.43 14.15
C LEU A 336 8.94 -6.76 15.08
N LYS A 337 8.18 -5.80 14.54
CA LYS A 337 7.19 -4.99 15.29
C LYS A 337 5.74 -5.34 14.96
N TYR A 338 5.51 -5.93 13.80
CA TYR A 338 4.18 -6.33 13.32
C TYR A 338 4.26 -7.72 12.67
N LEU A 339 3.46 -8.65 13.20
CA LEU A 339 3.27 -9.98 12.66
C LEU A 339 1.78 -10.25 12.48
N SER A 340 1.39 -10.61 11.26
CA SER A 340 0.00 -10.93 10.92
C SER A 340 -0.05 -12.25 10.17
N ILE A 341 -0.66 -13.26 10.78
CA ILE A 341 -0.82 -14.63 10.24
C ILE A 341 -2.31 -15.03 10.30
N ASN A 342 -3.21 -14.05 10.11
CA ASN A 342 -4.65 -14.28 10.08
C ASN A 342 -5.06 -15.19 8.92
N ASN A 343 -6.18 -15.90 9.03
CA ASN A 343 -6.71 -16.73 7.95
C ASN A 343 -5.67 -17.76 7.42
N ASN A 344 -5.06 -18.50 8.33
CA ASN A 344 -4.23 -19.67 8.03
C ASN A 344 -4.87 -20.91 8.69
N ILE A 345 -4.16 -22.04 8.75
CA ILE A 345 -4.64 -23.32 9.31
C ILE A 345 -3.80 -23.77 10.51
N ILE A 346 -3.29 -22.81 11.28
CA ILE A 346 -2.48 -23.06 12.49
C ILE A 346 -3.35 -23.69 13.56
N LYS A 347 -2.92 -24.82 14.14
CA LYS A 347 -3.73 -25.64 15.06
C LYS A 347 -3.42 -25.50 16.54
N ASN A 348 -2.16 -25.26 16.88
CA ASN A 348 -1.69 -25.09 18.26
C ASN A 348 -0.67 -23.94 18.27
N LEU A 349 -0.51 -23.30 19.42
CA LEU A 349 0.62 -22.41 19.70
C LEU A 349 1.50 -23.03 20.79
N THR A 350 2.80 -23.00 20.56
CA THR A 350 3.85 -23.61 21.40
C THR A 350 4.78 -22.55 21.97
N MET A 351 5.44 -22.84 23.10
CA MET A 351 6.38 -21.92 23.75
C MET A 351 7.59 -21.49 22.87
N LEU A 352 7.75 -22.12 21.69
CA LEU A 352 8.79 -21.83 20.71
C LEU A 352 8.29 -21.03 19.49
N ASP A 353 7.02 -20.60 19.44
CA ASP A 353 6.45 -19.91 18.27
C ASP A 353 6.72 -18.40 18.25
N PHE A 354 6.82 -17.75 19.41
CA PHE A 354 7.07 -16.31 19.54
C PHE A 354 8.24 -15.96 20.47
N LYS A 355 9.10 -16.96 20.73
CA LYS A 355 10.30 -16.82 21.56
C LYS A 355 11.25 -15.76 21.00
N ASP A 356 11.91 -15.02 21.89
CA ASP A 356 12.91 -14.00 21.57
C ASP A 356 12.40 -12.86 20.65
N LEU A 357 11.11 -12.48 20.75
CA LEU A 357 10.49 -11.36 20.00
C LEU A 357 10.13 -10.13 20.88
N PRO A 358 11.07 -9.52 21.62
CA PRO A 358 10.79 -8.48 22.62
C PRO A 358 10.26 -7.17 22.03
N ASN A 359 10.49 -6.90 20.74
CA ASN A 359 10.05 -5.68 20.04
C ASN A 359 8.68 -5.81 19.37
N LEU A 360 8.04 -6.99 19.40
CA LEU A 360 6.77 -7.21 18.72
C LEU A 360 5.65 -6.40 19.40
N ARG A 361 4.97 -5.54 18.63
CA ARG A 361 3.91 -4.66 19.15
C ARG A 361 2.52 -5.08 18.73
N ILE A 362 2.38 -5.76 17.59
CA ILE A 362 1.10 -6.19 17.04
C ILE A 362 1.23 -7.64 16.56
N LEU A 363 0.43 -8.53 17.16
CA LEU A 363 0.32 -9.94 16.80
C LEU A 363 -1.12 -10.27 16.42
N LEU A 364 -1.36 -10.63 15.16
CA LEU A 364 -2.67 -10.97 14.64
C LEU A 364 -2.71 -12.45 14.20
N LEU A 365 -3.54 -13.24 14.87
CA LEU A 365 -3.72 -14.70 14.71
C LEU A 365 -5.19 -15.08 14.46
N LYS A 366 -6.02 -14.10 14.08
CA LYS A 366 -7.46 -14.23 13.88
C LYS A 366 -7.80 -15.22 12.76
N SER A 367 -8.88 -15.98 12.94
CA SER A 367 -9.39 -16.94 11.94
C SER A 367 -8.36 -18.01 11.56
N ASN A 368 -7.73 -18.64 12.54
CA ASN A 368 -6.95 -19.87 12.38
C ASN A 368 -7.76 -21.09 12.90
N GLU A 369 -7.13 -22.26 12.96
CA GLU A 369 -7.70 -23.49 13.53
C GLU A 369 -7.21 -23.75 14.96
N ILE A 370 -6.82 -22.70 15.71
CA ILE A 370 -6.12 -22.86 17.01
C ILE A 370 -7.06 -23.49 18.04
N LEU A 371 -6.72 -24.70 18.48
CA LEU A 371 -7.43 -25.49 19.49
C LEU A 371 -6.88 -25.25 20.90
N TYR A 372 -5.55 -25.13 21.01
CA TYR A 372 -4.80 -25.00 22.26
C TYR A 372 -3.66 -23.98 22.14
N ILE A 373 -3.35 -23.35 23.27
CA ILE A 373 -2.20 -22.47 23.47
C ILE A 373 -1.47 -23.06 24.68
N GLU A 374 -0.18 -23.36 24.54
CA GLU A 374 0.67 -23.77 25.67
C GLU A 374 0.83 -22.63 26.68
N ASP A 375 1.20 -22.96 27.93
CA ASP A 375 1.58 -21.93 28.89
C ASP A 375 2.87 -21.22 28.44
N HIS A 376 3.03 -19.95 28.84
CA HIS A 376 4.22 -19.13 28.58
C HIS A 376 4.51 -18.77 27.10
N VAL A 377 3.58 -19.05 26.17
CA VAL A 377 3.70 -18.75 24.72
C VAL A 377 3.96 -17.28 24.40
N PHE A 378 3.53 -16.35 25.27
CA PHE A 378 3.61 -14.91 25.04
C PHE A 378 4.55 -14.18 26.02
N ASP A 379 5.36 -14.89 26.80
CA ASP A 379 6.18 -14.31 27.89
C ASP A 379 7.28 -13.38 27.38
N ASP A 380 7.90 -13.70 26.24
CA ASP A 380 8.94 -12.86 25.64
C ASP A 380 8.36 -11.60 24.93
N LEU A 381 7.03 -11.47 24.82
CA LEU A 381 6.36 -10.40 24.04
C LEU A 381 6.18 -9.10 24.84
N LEU A 382 7.26 -8.64 25.46
CA LEU A 382 7.29 -7.52 26.41
C LEU A 382 6.74 -6.19 25.86
N SER A 383 6.91 -5.93 24.56
CA SER A 383 6.41 -4.72 23.88
C SER A 383 5.02 -4.85 23.25
N LEU A 384 4.34 -5.99 23.42
CA LEU A 384 3.09 -6.26 22.70
C LEU A 384 1.97 -5.31 23.16
N GLU A 385 1.38 -4.57 22.22
CA GLU A 385 0.29 -3.61 22.48
C GLU A 385 -1.06 -4.15 22.01
N ILE A 386 -1.08 -5.01 20.98
CA ILE A 386 -2.30 -5.54 20.36
C ILE A 386 -2.15 -7.04 20.10
N LEU A 387 -3.10 -7.83 20.63
CA LEU A 387 -3.23 -9.27 20.39
C LEU A 387 -4.64 -9.59 19.87
N ASP A 388 -4.73 -10.20 18.68
CA ASP A 388 -6.00 -10.67 18.11
C ASP A 388 -5.99 -12.19 17.89
N LEU A 389 -6.71 -12.91 18.75
CA LEU A 389 -6.93 -14.37 18.68
C LEU A 389 -8.37 -14.69 18.22
N SER A 390 -9.14 -13.71 17.74
CA SER A 390 -10.56 -13.87 17.45
C SER A 390 -10.85 -14.97 16.42
N ASN A 391 -12.03 -15.59 16.51
CA ASN A 391 -12.50 -16.62 15.57
C ASN A 391 -11.52 -17.82 15.46
N ASN A 392 -11.08 -18.34 16.61
CA ASN A 392 -10.33 -19.60 16.71
C ASN A 392 -11.16 -20.64 17.50
N PRO A 393 -11.10 -21.93 17.14
CA PRO A 393 -11.81 -23.03 17.82
C PRO A 393 -11.16 -23.45 19.16
N LEU A 394 -10.73 -22.47 19.98
CA LEU A 394 -10.06 -22.70 21.25
C LEU A 394 -10.94 -23.50 22.21
N GLN A 395 -10.39 -24.58 22.77
CA GLN A 395 -11.12 -25.46 23.70
C GLN A 395 -11.02 -24.98 25.16
N MET A 396 -9.83 -24.49 25.54
CA MET A 396 -9.52 -23.98 26.88
C MET A 396 -8.42 -22.92 26.81
N LEU A 397 -8.31 -22.13 27.88
CA LEU A 397 -7.21 -21.21 28.16
C LEU A 397 -6.82 -21.38 29.64
N SER A 398 -5.53 -21.30 29.94
CA SER A 398 -5.04 -21.35 31.33
C SER A 398 -5.22 -19.99 32.03
N PRO A 399 -5.26 -19.94 33.37
CA PRO A 399 -5.32 -18.68 34.13
C PRO A 399 -4.26 -17.65 33.76
N SER A 400 -3.07 -18.12 33.34
CA SER A 400 -1.89 -17.30 33.05
C SER A 400 -1.60 -17.13 31.56
N THR A 401 -2.50 -17.54 30.66
CA THR A 401 -2.21 -17.51 29.20
C THR A 401 -1.79 -16.12 28.71
N PHE A 402 -2.32 -15.03 29.29
CA PHE A 402 -2.01 -13.66 28.89
C PHE A 402 -1.14 -12.87 29.88
N ASP A 403 -0.43 -13.52 30.81
CA ASP A 403 0.36 -12.82 31.84
C ASP A 403 1.70 -12.25 31.34
N GLY A 404 2.28 -12.84 30.29
CA GLY A 404 3.53 -12.40 29.67
C GLY A 404 3.52 -10.98 29.06
N PRO A 405 2.53 -10.63 28.21
CA PRO A 405 2.43 -9.33 27.53
C PRO A 405 2.19 -8.10 28.43
N LEU A 406 3.20 -7.67 29.19
CA LEU A 406 3.10 -6.54 30.14
C LEU A 406 2.62 -5.22 29.51
N SER A 407 2.86 -4.98 28.22
CA SER A 407 2.48 -3.74 27.52
C SER A 407 1.09 -3.76 26.86
N LEU A 408 0.32 -4.85 27.00
CA LEU A 408 -0.88 -5.13 26.20
C LEU A 408 -2.01 -4.12 26.45
N ARG A 409 -2.55 -3.53 25.36
CA ARG A 409 -3.59 -2.49 25.43
C ARG A 409 -4.90 -2.90 24.80
N ASP A 410 -4.85 -3.68 23.73
CA ASP A 410 -6.00 -4.13 22.93
C ASP A 410 -5.97 -5.67 22.84
N LEU A 411 -6.84 -6.32 23.61
CA LEU A 411 -6.98 -7.77 23.67
C LEU A 411 -8.29 -8.20 23.01
N ARG A 412 -8.18 -8.99 21.94
CA ARG A 412 -9.32 -9.42 21.12
C ARG A 412 -9.50 -10.92 21.14
N LEU A 413 -10.62 -11.31 21.74
CA LEU A 413 -11.00 -12.68 22.05
C LEU A 413 -12.45 -12.90 21.58
N CYS A 414 -12.80 -12.39 20.39
CA CYS A 414 -14.15 -12.48 19.85
C CYS A 414 -14.41 -13.83 19.16
N TYR A 415 -15.67 -14.27 19.12
CA TYR A 415 -16.09 -15.52 18.46
C TYR A 415 -15.35 -16.77 18.98
N LEU A 416 -15.05 -16.81 20.29
CA LEU A 416 -14.40 -17.94 20.96
C LEU A 416 -15.43 -18.76 21.73
N ASN A 417 -15.72 -19.97 21.22
CA ASN A 417 -16.69 -20.89 21.81
C ASN A 417 -16.05 -21.82 22.87
N ILE A 418 -15.32 -21.23 23.82
CA ILE A 418 -14.63 -21.95 24.90
C ILE A 418 -15.66 -22.52 25.89
N SER A 419 -15.53 -23.81 26.20
CA SER A 419 -16.31 -24.47 27.25
C SER A 419 -15.74 -24.14 28.62
N VAL A 420 -16.16 -23.00 29.18
CA VAL A 420 -15.75 -22.58 30.53
C VAL A 420 -16.37 -23.51 31.59
N PRO A 421 -15.61 -23.91 32.64
CA PRO A 421 -16.11 -24.72 33.75
C PRO A 421 -17.35 -24.11 34.42
N ALA A 422 -18.24 -24.96 34.93
CA ALA A 422 -19.50 -24.53 35.53
C ALA A 422 -19.37 -23.80 36.89
N LYS A 423 -18.16 -23.67 37.42
CA LYS A 423 -17.80 -22.91 38.64
C LYS A 423 -16.41 -22.32 38.51
N ASP A 424 -16.23 -21.13 39.09
CA ASP A 424 -14.97 -20.57 39.60
C ASP A 424 -13.74 -20.71 38.68
N GLY A 425 -13.92 -20.42 37.38
CA GLY A 425 -12.80 -20.19 36.47
C GLY A 425 -12.33 -18.74 36.59
N SER A 426 -11.07 -18.53 36.95
CA SER A 426 -10.42 -17.21 36.85
C SER A 426 -10.31 -16.78 35.39
N PHE A 427 -10.40 -15.49 35.10
CA PHE A 427 -10.11 -14.99 33.75
C PHE A 427 -8.66 -15.35 33.35
N PRO A 428 -8.35 -15.64 32.07
CA PRO A 428 -7.02 -16.10 31.62
C PRO A 428 -5.93 -14.99 31.60
N MET A 429 -5.99 -14.05 32.56
CA MET A 429 -5.03 -12.97 32.75
C MET A 429 -5.06 -12.51 34.22
N SER A 430 -3.98 -12.75 34.94
CA SER A 430 -3.73 -12.34 36.33
C SER A 430 -3.30 -10.88 36.44
N SER A 431 -2.56 -10.37 35.44
CA SER A 431 -1.94 -9.02 35.43
C SER A 431 -2.44 -8.12 34.27
N PRO A 432 -3.74 -7.75 34.24
CA PRO A 432 -4.35 -6.97 33.15
C PRO A 432 -4.21 -5.44 33.26
N GLU A 433 -3.34 -4.91 34.12
CA GLU A 433 -3.31 -3.48 34.47
C GLU A 433 -3.04 -2.55 33.29
N SER A 434 -2.37 -3.03 32.24
CA SER A 434 -2.08 -2.27 31.01
C SER A 434 -3.23 -2.22 30.00
N VAL A 435 -4.23 -3.11 30.13
CA VAL A 435 -5.28 -3.30 29.11
C VAL A 435 -6.30 -2.18 29.14
N GLN A 436 -6.52 -1.56 27.96
CA GLN A 436 -7.43 -0.42 27.78
C GLN A 436 -8.68 -0.80 26.98
N MET A 437 -8.59 -1.83 26.14
CA MET A 437 -9.67 -2.28 25.26
C MET A 437 -9.76 -3.82 25.30
N LEU A 438 -10.91 -4.34 25.73
CA LEU A 438 -11.19 -5.77 25.84
C LEU A 438 -12.39 -6.13 24.98
N HIS A 439 -12.18 -7.03 24.01
CA HIS A 439 -13.20 -7.46 23.07
C HIS A 439 -13.59 -8.93 23.27
N LEU A 440 -14.82 -9.16 23.75
CA LEU A 440 -15.40 -10.46 24.06
C LEU A 440 -16.71 -10.71 23.25
N GLN A 441 -16.89 -10.06 22.09
CA GLN A 441 -18.09 -10.23 21.27
C GLN A 441 -18.25 -11.70 20.85
N SER A 442 -19.45 -12.27 21.04
CA SER A 442 -19.77 -13.65 20.65
C SER A 442 -18.87 -14.72 21.30
N SER A 443 -18.36 -14.45 22.50
CA SER A 443 -17.55 -15.34 23.33
C SER A 443 -18.22 -15.60 24.69
N PRO A 444 -19.38 -16.29 24.71
CA PRO A 444 -20.28 -16.35 25.88
C PRO A 444 -19.71 -17.12 27.08
N GLY A 445 -18.67 -17.94 26.88
CA GLY A 445 -17.89 -18.53 27.97
C GLY A 445 -17.09 -17.45 28.69
N LEU A 446 -16.10 -16.88 28.00
CA LEU A 446 -15.21 -15.83 28.53
C LEU A 446 -15.96 -14.62 29.08
N ALA A 447 -17.04 -14.19 28.43
CA ALA A 447 -17.86 -13.07 28.91
C ALA A 447 -18.52 -13.34 30.27
N ARG A 448 -18.94 -14.58 30.54
CA ARG A 448 -19.46 -14.98 31.87
C ARG A 448 -18.34 -15.15 32.89
N GLN A 449 -17.20 -15.69 32.46
CA GLN A 449 -16.00 -15.85 33.30
C GLN A 449 -15.48 -14.50 33.80
N PHE A 450 -15.29 -13.53 32.89
CA PHE A 450 -14.88 -12.16 33.19
C PHE A 450 -15.84 -11.45 34.16
N LEU A 451 -17.16 -11.63 34.01
CA LEU A 451 -18.14 -11.03 34.92
C LEU A 451 -18.23 -11.75 36.27
N ALA A 452 -17.88 -13.04 36.35
CA ALA A 452 -17.85 -13.78 37.61
C ALA A 452 -16.60 -13.43 38.44
N ASP A 453 -15.44 -13.31 37.77
CA ASP A 453 -14.15 -13.08 38.40
C ASP A 453 -14.00 -11.65 38.94
N SER A 454 -14.23 -11.51 40.24
CA SER A 454 -14.15 -10.21 40.92
C SER A 454 -12.71 -9.76 41.16
N ALA A 455 -11.72 -10.66 41.06
CA ALA A 455 -10.31 -10.32 41.13
C ALA A 455 -9.84 -9.73 39.79
N ALA A 456 -10.20 -10.38 38.67
CA ALA A 456 -9.95 -9.83 37.34
C ALA A 456 -10.61 -8.44 37.18
N LEU A 457 -11.90 -8.30 37.52
CA LEU A 457 -12.58 -7.00 37.45
C LEU A 457 -11.86 -5.90 38.23
N ALA A 458 -11.31 -6.22 39.42
CA ALA A 458 -10.52 -5.28 40.21
C ALA A 458 -9.13 -4.95 39.61
N ALA A 459 -8.51 -5.90 38.90
CA ALA A 459 -7.20 -5.74 38.29
C ALA A 459 -7.23 -4.96 36.94
N PHE A 460 -8.36 -4.99 36.21
CA PHE A 460 -8.59 -4.24 34.96
C PHE A 460 -8.77 -2.70 35.18
N THR A 461 -7.90 -2.11 35.99
CA THR A 461 -7.94 -0.72 36.50
C THR A 461 -7.93 0.36 35.43
N HIS A 462 -7.33 0.10 34.26
CA HIS A 462 -7.23 1.06 33.14
C HIS A 462 -8.19 0.77 31.98
N LEU A 463 -9.14 -0.15 32.13
CA LEU A 463 -10.05 -0.56 31.06
C LEU A 463 -11.01 0.57 30.68
N GLN A 464 -10.95 1.02 29.42
CA GLN A 464 -11.75 2.14 28.88
C GLN A 464 -12.84 1.66 27.91
N TYR A 465 -12.62 0.54 27.24
CA TYR A 465 -13.55 -0.03 26.27
C TYR A 465 -13.78 -1.51 26.59
N LEU A 466 -15.04 -1.89 26.78
CA LEU A 466 -15.47 -3.26 27.02
C LEU A 466 -16.60 -3.66 26.06
N ASP A 467 -16.39 -4.75 25.33
CA ASP A 467 -17.35 -5.26 24.34
C ASP A 467 -17.84 -6.66 24.70
N LEU A 468 -19.07 -6.73 25.19
CA LEU A 468 -19.77 -7.95 25.62
C LEU A 468 -20.92 -8.32 24.67
N ARG A 469 -20.90 -7.83 23.42
CA ARG A 469 -22.00 -8.03 22.47
C ARG A 469 -22.24 -9.50 22.15
N MET A 470 -23.50 -9.85 21.87
CA MET A 470 -23.91 -11.17 21.35
C MET A 470 -23.53 -12.37 22.23
N ASN A 471 -23.40 -12.17 23.55
CA ASN A 471 -22.99 -13.20 24.51
C ASN A 471 -24.15 -13.92 25.21
N ASN A 472 -25.40 -13.65 24.82
CA ASN A 472 -26.60 -14.25 25.42
C ASN A 472 -26.66 -14.06 26.97
N LEU A 473 -26.03 -13.01 27.49
CA LEU A 473 -26.01 -12.70 28.93
C LEU A 473 -27.43 -12.34 29.41
N PRO A 474 -27.95 -12.96 30.49
CA PRO A 474 -29.28 -12.66 31.02
C PRO A 474 -29.30 -11.40 31.89
N ASN A 475 -28.19 -11.10 32.54
CA ASN A 475 -27.99 -9.94 33.41
C ASN A 475 -26.53 -9.47 33.31
N ILE A 476 -26.24 -8.36 33.99
CA ILE A 476 -24.92 -7.77 34.14
C ILE A 476 -24.82 -7.30 35.59
N ARG A 477 -23.62 -7.35 36.19
CA ARG A 477 -23.48 -7.03 37.62
C ARG A 477 -23.68 -5.53 37.86
N ASN A 478 -24.41 -5.19 38.91
CA ASN A 478 -24.67 -3.81 39.34
C ASN A 478 -23.43 -3.14 39.96
N ASP A 479 -22.44 -3.91 40.42
CA ASP A 479 -21.15 -3.43 40.91
C ASP A 479 -20.08 -3.31 39.80
N LEU A 480 -20.38 -3.61 38.53
CA LEU A 480 -19.39 -3.60 37.45
C LEU A 480 -18.65 -2.27 37.32
N LEU A 481 -19.35 -1.15 37.49
CA LEU A 481 -18.78 0.20 37.42
C LEU A 481 -17.99 0.61 38.68
N PHE A 482 -18.19 -0.08 39.81
CA PHE A 482 -17.37 0.11 41.00
C PHE A 482 -15.95 -0.42 40.77
N TYR A 483 -15.84 -1.54 40.05
CA TYR A 483 -14.56 -2.10 39.62
C TYR A 483 -13.96 -1.32 38.42
N LEU A 484 -14.73 -1.15 37.35
CA LEU A 484 -14.23 -0.59 36.08
C LEU A 484 -14.38 0.94 36.01
N VAL A 485 -13.74 1.65 36.96
CA VAL A 485 -13.89 3.11 37.15
C VAL A 485 -13.48 3.95 35.93
N GLN A 486 -12.55 3.44 35.09
CA GLN A 486 -12.07 4.13 33.88
C GLN A 486 -12.92 3.86 32.62
N LEU A 487 -14.02 3.11 32.74
CA LEU A 487 -14.79 2.64 31.60
C LEU A 487 -15.56 3.78 30.89
N LYS A 488 -15.21 4.01 29.62
CA LYS A 488 -15.81 5.06 28.76
C LYS A 488 -16.80 4.50 27.75
N THR A 489 -16.67 3.23 27.39
CA THR A 489 -17.53 2.57 26.39
C THR A 489 -17.82 1.14 26.81
N LEU A 490 -19.11 0.81 26.90
CA LEU A 490 -19.62 -0.52 27.19
C LEU A 490 -20.59 -0.94 26.07
N ARG A 491 -20.31 -2.04 25.38
CA ARG A 491 -21.17 -2.55 24.29
C ARG A 491 -21.92 -3.80 24.76
N LEU A 492 -23.26 -3.71 24.85
CA LEU A 492 -24.13 -4.77 25.38
C LEU A 492 -25.14 -5.36 24.38
N HIS A 493 -25.16 -4.90 23.12
CA HIS A 493 -26.20 -5.31 22.17
C HIS A 493 -26.20 -6.82 21.87
N GLY A 494 -27.38 -7.40 21.61
CA GLY A 494 -27.51 -8.84 21.34
C GLY A 494 -27.42 -9.75 22.57
N ASN A 495 -27.54 -9.21 23.78
CA ASN A 495 -27.72 -9.97 25.02
C ASN A 495 -29.20 -10.01 25.43
N LYS A 496 -29.52 -10.83 26.45
CA LYS A 496 -30.86 -10.96 27.05
C LYS A 496 -31.04 -10.09 28.31
N ILE A 497 -30.27 -9.01 28.42
CA ILE A 497 -30.28 -8.09 29.57
C ILE A 497 -31.56 -7.25 29.53
N ASN A 498 -32.35 -7.28 30.61
CA ASN A 498 -33.49 -6.39 30.77
C ASN A 498 -33.03 -5.01 31.28
N CYS A 499 -32.56 -4.14 30.39
CA CYS A 499 -32.10 -2.80 30.78
C CYS A 499 -33.19 -1.92 31.45
N SER A 500 -34.48 -2.24 31.31
CA SER A 500 -35.55 -1.50 32.00
C SER A 500 -35.63 -1.81 33.50
N ALA A 501 -35.05 -2.93 33.95
CA ALA A 501 -34.94 -3.29 35.36
C ALA A 501 -33.64 -2.79 36.01
N GLU A 502 -32.62 -2.47 35.22
CA GLU A 502 -31.27 -2.09 35.67
C GLU A 502 -31.14 -0.55 35.74
N LEU A 503 -31.67 0.06 36.81
CA LEU A 503 -31.67 1.53 37.01
C LEU A 503 -30.28 2.15 36.84
N TRP A 504 -29.25 1.58 37.47
CA TRP A 504 -27.86 2.05 37.39
C TRP A 504 -27.32 2.11 35.96
N LEU A 505 -27.74 1.17 35.11
CA LEU A 505 -27.30 1.08 33.71
C LEU A 505 -27.95 2.20 32.89
N SER A 506 -29.23 2.49 33.15
CA SER A 506 -29.92 3.64 32.59
C SER A 506 -29.25 4.96 33.00
N ASP A 507 -28.98 5.14 34.30
CA ASP A 507 -28.34 6.34 34.83
C ASP A 507 -26.93 6.56 34.24
N TRP A 508 -26.13 5.51 34.14
CA TRP A 508 -24.79 5.58 33.53
C TRP A 508 -24.83 5.91 32.04
N MET A 509 -25.74 5.30 31.27
CA MET A 509 -25.95 5.64 29.86
C MET A 509 -26.42 7.11 29.68
N ASN A 510 -27.30 7.59 30.56
CA ASN A 510 -27.81 8.96 30.55
C ASN A 510 -26.75 10.01 30.93
N TRP A 511 -25.76 9.63 31.75
CA TRP A 511 -24.65 10.50 32.17
C TRP A 511 -23.61 10.70 31.04
N ASN A 512 -23.31 9.66 30.28
CA ASN A 512 -22.26 9.64 29.25
C ASN A 512 -22.72 10.23 27.88
N LYS A 513 -23.33 11.42 27.91
CA LYS A 513 -24.06 12.04 26.77
C LYS A 513 -23.24 12.20 25.49
N SER A 514 -23.31 11.17 24.65
CA SER A 514 -22.87 11.16 23.24
C SER A 514 -23.85 10.43 22.32
N LEU A 515 -25.07 10.17 22.81
CA LEU A 515 -26.18 9.59 22.06
C LEU A 515 -27.33 10.61 21.93
N LEU A 516 -27.93 10.67 20.75
CA LEU A 516 -29.12 11.49 20.49
C LEU A 516 -30.34 10.87 21.19
N ASN A 517 -31.31 11.72 21.54
CA ASN A 517 -32.29 11.51 22.62
C ASN A 517 -33.29 10.32 22.51
N ASN A 518 -33.14 9.37 21.58
CA ASN A 518 -34.09 8.26 21.36
C ASN A 518 -33.47 6.84 21.43
N GLU A 519 -32.25 6.66 21.93
CA GLU A 519 -31.61 5.32 22.04
C GLU A 519 -31.65 4.73 23.46
N THR A 520 -32.72 3.98 23.77
CA THR A 520 -32.72 2.98 24.85
C THR A 520 -31.98 1.71 24.39
N CYS A 521 -31.33 0.95 25.29
CA CYS A 521 -30.69 -0.35 25.04
C CYS A 521 -31.31 -1.11 23.86
N TYR A 522 -30.63 -1.10 22.70
CA TYR A 522 -31.30 -1.44 21.44
C TYR A 522 -31.63 -2.94 21.34
N TYR A 523 -32.91 -3.26 21.54
CA TYR A 523 -33.50 -4.55 21.19
C TYR A 523 -33.94 -4.48 19.72
N SER A 524 -33.48 -5.43 18.90
CA SER A 524 -33.76 -5.40 17.47
C SER A 524 -35.20 -5.81 17.15
N THR A 525 -35.92 -4.95 16.43
CA THR A 525 -37.09 -5.36 15.65
C THR A 525 -36.94 -4.87 14.19
N SER A 526 -36.48 -5.79 13.35
CA SER A 526 -36.72 -5.81 11.90
C SER A 526 -36.50 -4.54 11.06
N GLU A 527 -35.35 -3.85 11.16
CA GLU A 527 -34.77 -3.07 10.04
C GLU A 527 -33.32 -2.59 10.30
N ALA A 528 -32.30 -3.44 10.03
CA ALA A 528 -30.88 -3.01 9.93
C ALA A 528 -29.93 -4.07 9.32
N LYS A 529 -30.33 -4.82 8.28
CA LYS A 529 -29.46 -5.86 7.68
C LYS A 529 -28.21 -5.32 6.94
N ALA A 530 -28.05 -4.00 6.82
CA ALA A 530 -26.92 -3.37 6.12
C ALA A 530 -25.74 -2.98 7.04
N GLU A 531 -25.98 -2.60 8.30
CA GLU A 531 -24.91 -2.09 9.19
C GLU A 531 -24.26 -3.17 10.07
N ILE A 532 -24.88 -4.35 10.23
CA ILE A 532 -24.32 -5.46 11.03
C ILE A 532 -22.93 -5.89 10.51
N ASN A 533 -22.70 -5.83 9.20
CA ASN A 533 -21.42 -6.16 8.56
C ASN A 533 -20.27 -5.17 8.86
N LYS A 534 -20.58 -4.00 9.45
CA LYS A 534 -19.63 -2.90 9.72
C LYS A 534 -18.98 -2.99 11.11
N TYR A 535 -19.53 -3.80 12.02
CA TYR A 535 -19.15 -3.86 13.44
C TYR A 535 -18.59 -5.23 13.86
N ASN A 536 -17.92 -5.93 12.94
CA ASN A 536 -17.13 -7.10 13.26
C ASN A 536 -15.96 -6.73 14.19
N CYS A 537 -15.46 -7.71 14.96
CA CYS A 537 -14.08 -7.68 15.45
C CYS A 537 -13.12 -7.85 14.25
N THR A 538 -12.91 -6.75 13.54
CA THR A 538 -12.01 -6.63 12.39
C THR A 538 -11.07 -5.48 12.67
N PHE A 539 -9.80 -5.80 12.93
CA PHE A 539 -8.73 -4.95 12.45
C PHE A 539 -8.91 -4.77 10.93
N PRO A 540 -8.65 -3.59 10.34
CA PRO A 540 -8.71 -3.43 8.89
C PRO A 540 -7.74 -4.43 8.23
N GLU A 541 -8.29 -5.45 7.56
CA GLU A 541 -7.52 -6.59 7.01
C GLU A 541 -6.51 -6.20 5.93
N THR A 542 -6.61 -4.97 5.42
CA THR A 542 -5.73 -4.40 4.41
C THR A 542 -4.79 -3.38 5.03
N PHE A 543 -3.59 -3.80 5.38
CA PHE A 543 -2.45 -2.88 5.47
C PHE A 543 -2.01 -2.51 4.04
N THR A 544 -2.81 -1.69 3.34
CA THR A 544 -2.31 -1.09 2.10
C THR A 544 -1.13 -0.19 2.46
N ILE A 545 0.04 -0.42 1.83
CA ILE A 545 1.15 0.53 1.79
C ILE A 545 0.75 1.71 0.89
N ASN A 546 -0.31 2.41 1.29
CA ASN A 546 -0.69 3.69 0.73
C ASN A 546 0.38 4.71 1.13
N GLU A 547 0.60 5.76 0.34
CA GLU A 547 1.79 6.64 0.44
C GLU A 547 1.95 7.27 1.84
N THR A 548 0.82 7.44 2.54
CA THR A 548 0.77 7.86 3.93
C THR A 548 1.51 6.93 4.90
N TRP A 549 1.78 5.66 4.60
CA TRP A 549 2.49 4.74 5.49
C TRP A 549 4.00 4.66 5.26
N ALA A 550 4.49 4.83 4.03
CA ALA A 550 5.91 5.12 3.83
C ALA A 550 6.31 6.41 4.57
N ALA A 551 5.44 7.44 4.50
CA ALA A 551 5.58 8.69 5.24
C ALA A 551 5.26 8.59 6.76
N LYS A 552 4.33 7.72 7.19
CA LYS A 552 4.06 7.47 8.62
C LYS A 552 5.09 6.56 9.26
N ALA A 553 5.79 5.69 8.53
CA ALA A 553 6.96 4.98 9.08
C ALA A 553 8.05 5.99 9.46
N THR A 554 8.29 7.00 8.62
CA THR A 554 9.15 8.15 8.95
C THR A 554 8.59 9.00 10.10
N LYS A 555 7.28 9.00 10.33
CA LYS A 555 6.62 9.74 11.42
C LYS A 555 6.53 8.96 12.74
N LEU A 556 6.48 7.63 12.68
CA LEU A 556 6.61 6.69 13.81
C LEU A 556 8.05 6.70 14.33
N MET A 557 9.04 6.95 13.46
CA MET A 557 10.41 7.31 13.85
C MET A 557 10.54 8.71 14.51
N GLN A 558 9.46 9.49 14.69
CA GLN A 558 9.50 10.86 15.22
C GLN A 558 8.60 11.11 16.45
N ILE A 559 8.41 10.11 17.31
CA ILE A 559 8.00 10.41 18.69
C ILE A 559 9.22 11.01 19.43
N ARG A 560 9.18 12.34 19.60
CA ARG A 560 10.21 13.24 20.17
C ARG A 560 11.42 13.59 19.28
N LEU A 561 11.16 14.37 18.22
CA LEU A 561 12.04 15.52 17.90
C LEU A 561 11.21 16.79 17.69
N LEU A 562 11.39 17.76 18.59
CA LEU A 562 10.83 19.11 18.46
C LEU A 562 11.64 19.91 17.44
N PHE A 563 11.10 20.15 16.25
CA PHE A 563 11.62 21.21 15.37
C PHE A 563 10.50 22.11 14.84
N ARG A 564 10.46 23.34 15.38
CA ARG A 564 9.77 24.48 14.76
C ARG A 564 10.44 24.81 13.43
N PRO A 565 9.71 25.25 12.39
CA PRO A 565 10.30 25.61 11.11
C PRO A 565 11.13 26.90 11.22
N LEU A 566 12.45 26.78 11.04
CA LEU A 566 13.33 27.93 10.84
C LEU A 566 13.05 28.56 9.46
N LYS A 567 12.41 29.73 9.46
CA LYS A 567 12.34 30.59 8.27
C LYS A 567 13.75 31.08 7.92
N LYS A 568 14.20 30.81 6.69
CA LYS A 568 15.40 31.42 6.12
C LYS A 568 15.30 32.96 6.17
N LYS A 569 16.28 33.62 6.77
CA LYS A 569 16.70 34.99 6.40
C LYS A 569 18.14 34.93 5.90
N ALA A 570 18.46 35.81 4.95
CA ALA A 570 19.74 35.87 4.25
C ALA A 570 20.87 36.45 5.15
N PRO A 571 22.15 36.28 4.79
CA PRO A 571 23.28 36.59 5.67
C PRO A 571 23.72 38.06 5.60
N ILE A 572 24.26 38.57 6.72
CA ILE A 572 25.07 39.80 6.78
C ILE A 572 26.25 39.55 7.74
N ASN A 573 27.45 39.97 7.34
CA ASN A 573 28.69 39.91 8.12
C ASN A 573 28.62 40.70 9.44
N ASN A 574 29.29 40.21 10.50
CA ASN A 574 30.58 40.81 10.91
C ASN A 574 31.29 40.08 12.07
N ASN A 575 32.61 40.27 12.08
CA ASN A 575 33.61 39.80 13.04
C ASN A 575 33.26 40.04 14.53
N THR A 576 33.61 39.11 15.43
CA THR A 576 34.84 39.15 16.25
C THR A 576 34.87 38.05 17.35
N LYS A 577 36.09 37.62 17.71
CA LYS A 577 36.66 37.27 19.06
C LYS A 577 35.73 36.74 20.19
N ARG A 578 36.17 35.91 21.14
CA ARG A 578 37.36 35.03 21.40
C ARG A 578 37.14 34.47 22.84
N ASN A 579 37.67 33.30 23.20
CA ASN A 579 37.72 32.75 24.58
C ASN A 579 36.35 32.41 25.23
N ASP A 580 36.25 31.67 26.35
CA ASP A 580 36.89 30.42 26.81
C ASP A 580 36.05 29.86 28.01
N GLU A 581 36.39 28.66 28.49
CA GLU A 581 36.15 28.13 29.86
C GLU A 581 34.74 27.71 30.36
N LYS A 582 34.59 26.37 30.41
CA LYS A 582 34.16 25.51 31.54
C LYS A 582 33.67 26.16 32.86
N LEU A 583 32.56 25.62 33.38
CA LEU A 583 32.33 24.91 34.68
C LEU A 583 30.82 25.07 35.04
N LYS A 584 30.00 24.01 35.24
CA LYS A 584 29.93 22.96 36.29
C LYS A 584 29.40 23.45 37.67
N ALA A 585 28.66 22.55 38.34
CA ALA A 585 27.83 22.69 39.55
C ALA A 585 26.51 23.46 39.32
N GLU A 586 25.31 22.91 39.47
CA GLU A 586 24.67 22.06 40.51
C GLU A 586 23.99 22.82 41.66
N ASN A 587 22.67 22.59 41.73
CA ASN A 587 21.86 22.35 42.91
C ASN A 587 21.28 23.48 43.79
N ILE A 588 19.94 23.36 43.93
CA ILE A 588 19.15 23.41 45.17
C ILE A 588 18.50 24.74 45.61
N ILE A 589 17.17 24.76 45.41
CA ILE A 589 16.09 25.17 46.34
C ILE A 589 16.15 26.58 46.97
N GLN A 590 15.11 27.39 46.68
CA GLN A 590 14.30 27.95 47.78
C GLN A 590 12.85 28.23 47.37
N HIS A 591 11.92 27.77 48.21
CA HIS A 591 10.50 28.16 48.18
C HIS A 591 10.31 29.62 48.60
N LYS A 592 9.22 30.24 48.13
CA LYS A 592 8.47 31.22 48.92
C LYS A 592 6.97 30.97 48.79
N HIS A 593 6.30 30.94 49.93
CA HIS A 593 4.86 30.71 50.11
C HIS A 593 4.10 32.04 50.29
N HIS A 594 2.75 31.93 50.33
CA HIS A 594 1.75 32.94 50.75
C HIS A 594 1.44 34.06 49.73
N THR A 595 0.18 34.51 49.55
CA THR A 595 -1.13 34.12 50.15
C THR A 595 -2.30 34.55 49.25
N GLU A 596 -3.46 33.86 49.42
CA GLU A 596 -4.86 34.36 49.54
C GLU A 596 -5.19 35.84 49.14
N THR A 597 -6.35 36.23 48.57
CA THR A 597 -7.70 35.60 48.49
C THR A 597 -8.59 36.29 47.42
N GLN A 598 -9.67 35.60 46.97
CA GLN A 598 -11.00 36.07 46.50
C GLN A 598 -11.20 37.44 45.78
N PHE A 599 -11.97 37.44 44.67
CA PHE A 599 -13.17 38.29 44.51
C PHE A 599 -14.13 37.74 43.42
N GLU A 600 -15.40 38.16 43.43
CA GLU A 600 -16.53 37.48 42.77
C GLU A 600 -17.05 38.08 41.44
N SER A 601 -17.74 37.22 40.67
CA SER A 601 -19.06 37.46 40.02
C SER A 601 -19.26 38.24 38.70
N ARG A 602 -20.07 37.62 37.81
CA ARG A 602 -21.14 38.17 36.90
C ARG A 602 -20.68 39.12 35.75
N GLU A 603 -21.36 39.27 34.59
CA GLU A 603 -22.64 38.81 33.99
C GLU A 603 -22.36 38.18 32.58
N TYR A 604 -23.11 37.27 31.94
CA TYR A 604 -24.54 37.00 31.68
C TYR A 604 -25.24 37.76 30.51
N LEU A 605 -25.56 37.00 29.44
CA LEU A 605 -26.83 37.04 28.64
C LEU A 605 -27.10 38.30 27.75
N LYS A 606 -28.01 38.34 26.75
CA LYS A 606 -28.92 37.36 26.12
C LYS A 606 -29.29 37.79 24.68
N VAL A 607 -29.40 36.80 23.76
CA VAL A 607 -30.55 36.50 22.86
C VAL A 607 -31.32 37.62 22.10
N SER A 608 -31.44 37.45 20.77
CA SER A 608 -32.71 37.34 19.97
C SER A 608 -32.29 37.04 18.51
N ALA A 609 -32.67 35.98 17.79
CA ALA A 609 -33.98 35.35 17.51
C ALA A 609 -34.95 36.26 16.72
N LYS A 610 -35.29 35.92 15.46
CA LYS A 610 -36.64 35.49 14.98
C LYS A 610 -36.89 35.64 13.46
N ASN A 611 -37.80 34.78 12.99
CA ASN A 611 -38.59 34.76 11.74
C ASN A 611 -37.86 34.35 10.44
N ASP A 612 -38.34 33.48 9.54
CA ASP A 612 -39.46 32.51 9.39
C ASP A 612 -40.19 32.68 8.03
N VAL A 613 -40.78 31.56 7.54
CA VAL A 613 -41.91 31.42 6.57
C VAL A 613 -41.59 31.13 5.08
N ALA A 614 -41.76 29.83 4.73
CA ALA A 614 -42.41 29.24 3.53
C ALA A 614 -41.82 29.52 2.10
N ILE A 615 -42.09 28.73 1.04
CA ILE A 615 -43.23 27.87 0.66
C ILE A 615 -42.78 26.56 -0.05
N ASP A 616 -43.59 25.50 0.05
CA ASP A 616 -43.43 24.19 -0.60
C ASP A 616 -43.63 24.15 -2.14
N SER A 617 -43.15 23.06 -2.74
CA SER A 617 -43.96 22.10 -3.55
C SER A 617 -43.56 21.79 -5.00
N VAL A 618 -43.74 20.49 -5.34
CA VAL A 618 -44.22 19.91 -6.62
C VAL A 618 -43.21 19.43 -7.69
N LEU A 619 -43.52 18.20 -8.17
CA LEU A 619 -42.90 17.34 -9.20
C LEU A 619 -41.57 16.65 -8.79
N GLN A 620 -41.39 15.34 -8.98
CA GLN A 620 -42.11 14.43 -9.89
C GLN A 620 -42.16 12.98 -9.35
N THR A 621 -43.36 12.39 -9.29
CA THR A 621 -43.54 10.94 -9.43
C THR A 621 -43.47 10.59 -10.91
N ASP A 622 -42.86 9.45 -11.24
CA ASP A 622 -43.62 8.32 -11.82
C ASP A 622 -42.71 7.12 -12.07
N LEU A 623 -43.00 6.02 -11.38
CA LEU A 623 -42.57 4.70 -11.82
C LEU A 623 -43.44 4.30 -13.01
N LEU A 624 -42.82 3.89 -14.12
CA LEU A 624 -43.47 3.03 -15.09
C LEU A 624 -42.86 1.62 -15.08
N ILE A 625 -43.73 0.67 -14.80
CA ILE A 625 -43.45 -0.75 -14.64
C ILE A 625 -43.48 -1.43 -16.01
N SER A 626 -42.44 -2.18 -16.37
CA SER A 626 -42.53 -3.21 -17.42
C SER A 626 -41.94 -4.54 -16.97
N LYS A 627 -42.77 -5.27 -16.22
CA LYS A 627 -42.92 -6.74 -16.20
C LYS A 627 -41.79 -7.58 -16.82
N ALA A 628 -41.09 -8.36 -15.99
CA ALA A 628 -40.55 -9.67 -16.39
C ALA A 628 -41.26 -10.75 -15.54
N PRO A 629 -41.94 -11.76 -16.14
CA PRO A 629 -42.66 -12.77 -15.40
C PRO A 629 -41.73 -13.88 -14.86
N ASN A 630 -42.17 -14.49 -13.77
CA ASN A 630 -41.55 -15.65 -13.12
C ASN A 630 -42.40 -16.92 -13.40
N ARG A 631 -41.87 -18.13 -13.10
CA ARG A 631 -42.46 -19.49 -13.36
C ARG A 631 -42.48 -19.91 -14.85
N THR A 632 -42.47 -21.17 -15.28
CA THR A 632 -42.80 -22.52 -14.74
C THR A 632 -41.90 -23.63 -15.36
N GLN A 633 -41.71 -24.88 -14.88
CA GLN A 633 -41.86 -25.60 -13.59
C GLN A 633 -41.27 -27.05 -13.71
N TYR A 634 -40.57 -27.55 -12.66
CA TYR A 634 -40.42 -28.99 -12.29
C TYR A 634 -39.56 -29.89 -13.24
N ARG A 635 -38.95 -31.03 -12.84
CA ARG A 635 -39.22 -32.08 -11.82
C ARG A 635 -37.86 -32.76 -11.47
N GLU A 636 -37.47 -33.11 -10.23
CA GLU A 636 -37.88 -34.30 -9.44
C GLU A 636 -37.92 -35.62 -10.27
N ASN A 637 -37.27 -36.75 -9.92
CA ASN A 637 -36.95 -37.32 -8.59
C ASN A 637 -35.85 -38.42 -8.58
N ILE A 638 -35.10 -38.48 -7.46
CA ILE A 638 -34.85 -39.61 -6.52
C ILE A 638 -34.54 -41.05 -7.03
N SER A 639 -33.36 -41.57 -6.64
CA SER A 639 -33.04 -42.87 -5.94
C SER A 639 -31.52 -43.13 -6.07
N GLY A 640 -30.73 -43.61 -5.10
CA GLY A 640 -30.90 -44.74 -4.16
C GLY A 640 -30.46 -46.05 -4.85
N LYS A 641 -29.59 -46.95 -4.33
CA LYS A 641 -28.94 -47.17 -3.02
C LYS A 641 -27.97 -48.39 -3.15
N LEU A 642 -27.19 -48.76 -2.12
CA LEU A 642 -26.32 -49.98 -1.98
C LEU A 642 -25.00 -49.98 -2.81
N LEU A 643 -23.91 -50.71 -2.48
CA LEU A 643 -23.21 -51.18 -1.26
C LEU A 643 -22.08 -52.16 -1.74
N SER A 644 -20.80 -51.78 -1.60
CA SER A 644 -19.56 -52.57 -1.26
C SER A 644 -19.41 -54.10 -1.58
N PRO A 645 -18.17 -54.69 -1.55
CA PRO A 645 -16.83 -54.33 -2.07
C PRO A 645 -16.15 -55.59 -2.75
N PRO A 646 -14.84 -55.94 -2.60
CA PRO A 646 -13.54 -55.33 -2.99
C PRO A 646 -12.69 -56.22 -3.98
N VAL A 647 -11.37 -55.91 -4.11
CA VAL A 647 -10.18 -56.78 -4.48
C VAL A 647 -9.47 -56.50 -5.82
N GLY A 648 -8.14 -56.24 -5.75
CA GLY A 648 -7.09 -56.48 -6.78
C GLY A 648 -7.12 -55.63 -8.06
N THR A 649 -6.02 -55.38 -8.79
CA THR A 649 -4.57 -55.68 -8.64
C THR A 649 -3.75 -54.70 -9.52
N GLU A 650 -2.42 -54.85 -9.54
CA GLU A 650 -1.41 -53.95 -10.11
C GLU A 650 -1.37 -53.73 -11.64
N GLU A 651 -0.57 -52.72 -12.02
CA GLU A 651 0.22 -52.55 -13.26
C GLU A 651 -0.43 -52.17 -14.63
N SER A 652 -0.27 -50.88 -14.96
CA SER A 652 0.29 -50.30 -16.20
C SER A 652 0.14 -51.00 -17.57
N ILE A 653 -0.33 -50.25 -18.58
CA ILE A 653 0.45 -49.88 -19.79
C ILE A 653 -0.24 -48.75 -20.59
N THR A 654 0.54 -48.11 -21.48
CA THR A 654 0.31 -46.90 -22.28
C THR A 654 -0.77 -46.98 -23.37
N ASN A 655 -1.37 -45.83 -23.71
CA ASN A 655 -1.28 -45.15 -25.03
C ASN A 655 -2.05 -43.81 -24.97
N LEU A 656 -1.46 -42.67 -25.37
CA LEU A 656 -1.25 -42.17 -26.74
C LEU A 656 -2.54 -41.96 -27.53
N TYR A 657 -2.79 -40.71 -27.93
CA TYR A 657 -3.65 -40.34 -29.05
C TYR A 657 -2.90 -39.40 -29.99
N GLU A 658 -3.01 -39.69 -31.29
CA GLU A 658 -2.45 -38.94 -32.40
C GLU A 658 -3.37 -37.79 -32.84
N GLU A 659 -2.93 -36.98 -33.83
CA GLU A 659 -3.66 -36.39 -34.97
C GLU A 659 -2.88 -35.15 -35.49
N ASN A 660 -2.82 -34.79 -36.78
CA ASN A 660 -3.08 -35.50 -38.04
C ASN A 660 -2.40 -34.75 -39.23
N GLN A 661 -1.86 -35.51 -40.21
CA GLN A 661 -1.83 -35.35 -41.70
C GLN A 661 -1.70 -33.93 -42.39
N TYR A 662 -1.22 -33.73 -43.63
CA TYR A 662 -1.11 -34.54 -44.85
C TYR A 662 0.10 -34.14 -45.74
N ARG A 663 0.54 -35.05 -46.63
CA ARG A 663 1.35 -34.76 -47.84
C ARG A 663 0.45 -34.49 -49.05
N LEU A 664 0.96 -33.79 -50.07
CA LEU A 664 0.78 -34.16 -51.49
C LEU A 664 1.87 -33.55 -52.41
N ASN A 665 1.95 -34.03 -53.65
CA ASN A 665 3.18 -34.07 -54.46
C ASN A 665 3.40 -32.92 -55.48
N SER A 666 4.62 -32.89 -56.00
CA SER A 666 5.20 -32.02 -57.04
C SER A 666 4.61 -32.12 -58.46
N THR A 667 4.64 -31.01 -59.21
CA THR A 667 5.05 -30.98 -60.65
C THR A 667 5.44 -29.58 -61.15
N SER A 668 6.60 -29.50 -61.83
CA SER A 668 7.00 -28.60 -62.94
C SER A 668 6.44 -27.16 -63.07
N ASN A 669 7.30 -26.14 -62.96
CA ASN A 669 7.86 -25.40 -64.11
C ASN A 669 8.79 -24.22 -63.72
N SER A 670 9.94 -24.17 -64.42
CA SER A 670 10.69 -23.02 -64.98
C SER A 670 10.41 -21.58 -64.45
N THR A 671 11.39 -20.71 -64.21
CA THR A 671 12.48 -20.25 -65.11
C THR A 671 13.48 -19.34 -64.36
N TYR A 672 14.70 -19.14 -64.89
CA TYR A 672 15.65 -17.97 -64.81
C TYR A 672 15.66 -17.01 -63.59
N THR A 673 16.76 -16.41 -63.09
CA THR A 673 18.23 -16.44 -63.33
C THR A 673 18.90 -15.58 -62.24
N THR A 674 20.06 -15.98 -61.70
CA THR A 674 20.98 -15.08 -60.96
C THR A 674 22.45 -15.43 -61.24
N PRO A 675 23.30 -14.47 -61.63
CA PRO A 675 24.74 -14.70 -61.78
C PRO A 675 25.61 -14.11 -60.65
N ASN A 676 26.82 -14.66 -60.52
CA ASN A 676 28.06 -14.08 -59.97
C ASN A 676 28.40 -14.17 -58.47
N ASN A 677 29.23 -15.18 -58.15
CA ASN A 677 30.65 -15.08 -57.75
C ASN A 677 31.13 -13.95 -56.80
N MET A 678 31.73 -14.34 -55.66
CA MET A 678 33.19 -14.30 -55.38
C MET A 678 33.43 -14.83 -53.95
N GLU A 679 34.03 -16.02 -53.80
CA GLU A 679 35.47 -16.29 -53.58
C GLU A 679 35.90 -16.35 -52.09
N TYR A 680 36.63 -17.41 -51.75
CA TYR A 680 37.16 -17.71 -50.41
C TYR A 680 38.64 -17.33 -50.31
N SER A 681 39.12 -16.98 -49.11
CA SER A 681 40.54 -17.06 -48.76
C SER A 681 40.74 -17.63 -47.34
N HIS A 682 41.90 -18.26 -47.12
CA HIS A 682 42.18 -19.07 -45.93
C HIS A 682 42.56 -18.26 -44.67
N TYR A 683 42.33 -18.86 -43.49
CA TYR A 683 42.99 -18.46 -42.24
C TYR A 683 43.41 -19.69 -41.42
N GLN A 684 44.59 -19.62 -40.78
CA GLN A 684 45.17 -20.69 -39.95
C GLN A 684 44.66 -20.64 -38.48
N PRO A 685 44.73 -21.76 -37.73
CA PRO A 685 44.32 -21.80 -36.32
C PRO A 685 45.38 -21.22 -35.36
N PRO A 686 44.99 -20.50 -34.28
CA PRO A 686 45.90 -19.98 -33.27
C PRO A 686 46.25 -21.01 -32.16
N SER A 687 47.22 -20.64 -31.32
CA SER A 687 48.02 -21.54 -30.48
C SER A 687 47.48 -21.81 -29.04
N HIS A 688 48.07 -22.83 -28.39
CA HIS A 688 47.71 -23.41 -27.07
C HIS A 688 47.73 -22.49 -25.83
N PHE A 689 47.84 -21.16 -25.97
CA PHE A 689 47.96 -20.26 -24.80
C PHE A 689 46.67 -20.09 -23.98
N GLY A 690 45.49 -20.31 -24.56
CA GLY A 690 44.21 -20.08 -23.87
C GLY A 690 43.90 -21.05 -22.72
N GLN A 691 44.42 -22.29 -22.76
CA GLN A 691 44.09 -23.31 -21.76
C GLN A 691 44.75 -23.07 -20.40
N TYR A 692 45.92 -22.44 -20.35
CA TYR A 692 46.64 -22.17 -19.10
C TYR A 692 45.95 -21.09 -18.25
N PHE A 693 45.38 -20.05 -18.86
CA PHE A 693 44.64 -19.01 -18.13
C PHE A 693 43.38 -19.55 -17.45
N GLY A 694 42.65 -20.45 -18.11
CA GLY A 694 41.45 -21.07 -17.54
C GLY A 694 41.75 -21.88 -16.27
N ILE A 695 42.82 -22.69 -16.29
CA ILE A 695 43.21 -23.54 -15.16
C ILE A 695 43.64 -22.68 -13.95
N VAL A 696 44.41 -21.61 -14.18
CA VAL A 696 44.83 -20.69 -13.10
C VAL A 696 43.62 -19.97 -12.49
N ALA A 697 42.69 -19.47 -13.33
CA ALA A 697 41.49 -18.78 -12.84
C ALA A 697 40.59 -19.68 -11.98
N VAL A 698 40.34 -20.93 -12.42
CA VAL A 698 39.56 -21.91 -11.64
C VAL A 698 40.28 -22.28 -10.33
N SER A 699 41.61 -22.43 -10.36
CA SER A 699 42.41 -22.71 -9.16
C SER A 699 42.30 -21.58 -8.13
N CYS A 700 42.37 -20.32 -8.56
CA CYS A 700 42.19 -19.15 -7.68
C CYS A 700 40.78 -19.09 -7.06
N LEU A 701 39.73 -19.39 -7.82
CA LEU A 701 38.34 -19.41 -7.32
C LEU A 701 38.11 -20.50 -6.26
N ILE A 702 38.71 -21.67 -6.43
CA ILE A 702 38.66 -22.76 -5.44
C ILE A 702 39.38 -22.36 -4.14
N ILE A 703 40.56 -21.74 -4.25
CA ILE A 703 41.31 -21.25 -3.08
C ILE A 703 40.55 -20.15 -2.34
N MET A 704 39.98 -19.16 -3.05
CA MET A 704 39.12 -18.13 -2.46
C MET A 704 37.94 -18.73 -1.69
N SER A 705 37.26 -19.72 -2.29
CA SER A 705 36.12 -20.40 -1.67
C SER A 705 36.49 -21.16 -0.39
N LEU A 706 37.65 -21.84 -0.40
CA LEU A 706 38.20 -22.53 0.77
C LEU A 706 38.55 -21.56 1.91
N VAL A 707 39.16 -20.40 1.59
CA VAL A 707 39.49 -19.36 2.58
C VAL A 707 38.23 -18.75 3.18
N LEU A 708 37.21 -18.49 2.36
CA LEU A 708 35.91 -17.98 2.83
C LEU A 708 35.23 -18.98 3.78
N TRP A 709 35.19 -20.25 3.40
CA TRP A 709 34.61 -21.32 4.22
C TRP A 709 35.37 -21.53 5.55
N LEU A 710 36.71 -21.50 5.54
CA LEU A 710 37.51 -21.55 6.77
C LEU A 710 37.20 -20.37 7.70
N SER A 711 37.06 -19.17 7.13
CA SER A 711 36.76 -17.93 7.85
C SER A 711 35.38 -17.98 8.52
N ILE A 712 34.37 -18.49 7.81
CA ILE A 712 33.01 -18.69 8.34
C ILE A 712 33.04 -19.75 9.46
N ARG A 713 33.71 -20.89 9.24
CA ARG A 713 33.81 -21.98 10.23
C ARG A 713 34.52 -21.55 11.52
N LEU A 714 35.54 -20.71 11.42
CA LEU A 714 36.23 -20.13 12.57
C LEU A 714 35.36 -19.11 13.34
N ARG A 715 34.54 -18.31 12.65
CA ARG A 715 33.55 -17.43 13.30
C ARG A 715 32.45 -18.23 14.01
N TYR A 716 31.93 -19.27 13.36
CA TYR A 716 30.91 -20.15 13.94
C TYR A 716 31.38 -20.80 15.25
N LYS A 717 32.61 -21.35 15.25
CA LYS A 717 33.21 -21.99 16.43
C LYS A 717 33.53 -21.01 17.57
N ARG A 718 33.71 -19.71 17.28
CA ARG A 718 33.88 -18.66 18.31
C ARG A 718 32.57 -18.17 18.92
N ARG A 719 31.43 -18.27 18.21
CA ARG A 719 30.11 -17.91 18.76
C ARG A 719 29.46 -19.02 19.60
N HIS A 720 29.89 -20.27 19.43
CA HIS A 720 29.35 -21.45 20.13
C HIS A 720 30.38 -22.13 21.06
N ALA A 721 31.35 -21.37 21.59
CA ALA A 721 32.18 -21.86 22.68
C ALA A 721 31.35 -21.80 23.98
N PRO A 722 31.16 -22.92 24.70
CA PRO A 722 30.45 -22.88 25.98
C PRO A 722 31.26 -22.05 26.98
N SER A 723 30.56 -21.25 27.80
CA SER A 723 31.16 -20.53 28.91
C SER A 723 31.73 -21.52 29.92
N VAL A 724 33.04 -21.51 30.09
CA VAL A 724 33.71 -22.26 31.16
C VAL A 724 33.67 -21.39 32.42
N ASP A 725 32.95 -21.84 33.45
CA ASP A 725 33.02 -21.24 34.78
C ASP A 725 34.44 -21.36 35.35
N GLY A 726 35.04 -20.23 35.72
CA GLY A 726 36.38 -20.17 36.29
C GLY A 726 36.85 -18.73 36.43
N GLY A 727 36.83 -18.20 37.66
CA GLY A 727 37.19 -16.82 37.93
C GLY A 727 38.68 -16.51 37.69
N GLY A 728 38.94 -15.35 37.09
CA GLY A 728 40.27 -14.80 36.87
C GLY A 728 40.16 -13.54 36.02
N GLU A 729 40.60 -12.39 36.56
CA GLU A 729 40.67 -11.15 35.79
C GLU A 729 41.78 -11.27 34.73
N GLU A 730 41.44 -11.06 33.46
CA GLU A 730 42.42 -10.55 32.50
C GLU A 730 41.74 -9.72 31.40
N GLN A 731 42.18 -8.47 31.27
CA GLN A 731 41.71 -7.56 30.22
C GLN A 731 42.30 -7.96 28.87
N ILE A 732 41.46 -8.08 27.85
CA ILE A 732 41.91 -8.05 26.46
C ILE A 732 41.10 -6.98 25.70
N GLU A 733 41.64 -5.77 25.68
CA GLU A 733 41.33 -4.78 24.64
C GLU A 733 42.00 -5.19 23.30
N VAL A 734 41.71 -4.43 22.24
CA VAL A 734 42.32 -4.49 20.89
C VAL A 734 41.73 -5.61 19.99
N SER A 735 41.18 -5.35 18.80
CA SER A 735 41.07 -4.09 18.04
C SER A 735 39.81 -4.02 17.17
N ASN A 736 39.35 -2.78 16.98
CA ASN A 736 38.56 -2.37 15.82
C ASN A 736 39.40 -2.61 14.55
N ILE A 737 38.97 -3.52 13.66
CA ILE A 737 39.48 -3.58 12.29
C ILE A 737 38.32 -3.28 11.35
N SER A 738 38.31 -2.06 10.83
CA SER A 738 37.46 -1.62 9.74
C SER A 738 37.76 -2.42 8.48
N GLY A 739 36.92 -3.42 8.17
CA GLY A 739 36.98 -4.24 6.96
C GLY A 739 36.53 -3.50 5.70
N GLY A 740 37.11 -2.33 5.44
CA GLY A 740 36.82 -1.46 4.31
C GLY A 740 37.83 -1.56 3.15
N VAL A 741 38.50 -2.71 2.98
CA VAL A 741 39.40 -2.98 1.84
C VAL A 741 39.30 -4.46 1.45
N LEU A 742 38.56 -4.72 0.37
CA LEU A 742 38.74 -5.81 -0.61
C LEU A 742 37.56 -5.72 -1.59
N TRP A 743 37.78 -4.94 -2.65
CA TRP A 743 36.97 -4.89 -3.88
C TRP A 743 37.64 -5.78 -4.92
#